data_AF-A0ABD2DRR2-F1
#
_entry.id   AF-A0ABD2DRR2-F1
#
_cell.length_a   1.000
_cell.length_b   1.000
_cell.length_c   1.000
_cell.angle_alpha   90.00
_cell.angle_beta   90.00
_cell.angle_gamma   90.00
#
_symmetry.space_group_name_H-M   'P 1'
#
loop_
_entity.id
_entity.type
_entity.pdbx_description
1 polymer ?
#
loop_
_entity_poly.entity_id
_entity_poly.type
_entity_poly.pdbx_seq_one_letter_code
_entity_poly.pdbx_strand_id
1 'polypeptide(L)'
;MMLVTSGAVAFGKQRLRHEILLSQSVRQALHSGQNQLKEMAIPVLEARACAAAGQSGLMALYEAMFTQYSICAAQILVTNLDFHDEQKRRNLNGTLHELLRMNIVPIINTNDAVVPPAEPNSDLQGVNVISVKDNDSLAARLAVEMKTDLLIVLSDVEGLFDSPPGSDDAKLIDIFYPGDQQSVTFGTKSRVGMGGMEAKVKAALWALQGGTSVVIANGTHPKVSGHVITDIVEGKKVGTFFSEVKPAGPTVEQQGEMARSGGRMLAALEPEQRAEIIHNLADLLTDQRDEILLANKKDMEEAEGRLAAPLLKRLSLSTSKLNSLAIGLRQIASSSQDSVGRVLRRTRIAKNLELEQVTVPIGVLLVIFESRPDCLPQVAALAIASGNGLLLKGGKEAAHSNRILHLLTQEALSIHGVKEAVQLVNTREEVEDLCRLDKMIDLIIPRGSSQLVRDIQKAAKGIPVMGHSEGICHMYVDSEASVDKVTRLVRDSKCEYPAACNALETLLIHRDLLRTPLFDQIIDMLRVEQVKIHAGPKFASYLTFSPSEVKSLRTEYGDLELCIEVVDNVQEAIDHIHKYGSSHTDAIVTENEKTAEFFLQHVDSACVFWNASTRFSDGYRFGLGAEVGISTSRIHARGPVGLEGLLTTKWLLRGQDHVVSDFSEHGNLKYLHENLPVPQRNTN
;
A
#
# COMPACT_ATOMS: atom_id res chain seq x y z
N MET A 1 -1.90 10.32 -32.10
CA MET A 1 -2.33 8.93 -31.81
C MET A 1 -2.74 8.27 -33.12
N MET A 2 -2.36 7.01 -33.34
CA MET A 2 -2.83 6.18 -34.46
C MET A 2 -3.41 4.90 -33.89
N LEU A 3 -4.38 4.28 -34.58
CA LEU A 3 -4.93 2.98 -34.18
C LEU A 3 -4.67 1.94 -35.26
N VAL A 4 -4.14 0.80 -34.84
CA VAL A 4 -4.10 -0.43 -35.66
C VAL A 4 -5.19 -1.34 -35.13
N THR A 5 -6.07 -1.80 -36.02
CA THR A 5 -7.32 -2.46 -35.62
C THR A 5 -7.41 -3.86 -36.22
N SER A 6 -8.15 -4.75 -35.57
CA SER A 6 -8.41 -6.10 -36.04
C SER A 6 -9.90 -6.42 -36.04
N GLY A 7 -10.29 -7.56 -36.62
CA GLY A 7 -11.67 -8.06 -36.52
C GLY A 7 -12.56 -7.82 -37.73
N ALA A 8 -12.06 -7.22 -38.82
CA ALA A 8 -12.84 -6.99 -40.05
C ALA A 8 -13.48 -8.27 -40.59
N VAL A 9 -12.73 -9.37 -40.66
CA VAL A 9 -13.25 -10.68 -41.10
C VAL A 9 -14.35 -11.20 -40.15
N ALA A 10 -14.16 -11.09 -38.84
CA ALA A 10 -15.11 -11.59 -37.85
C ALA A 10 -16.42 -10.79 -37.87
N PHE A 11 -16.31 -9.47 -37.85
CA PHE A 11 -17.45 -8.56 -37.94
C PHE A 11 -18.19 -8.74 -39.27
N GLY A 12 -17.46 -8.88 -40.38
CA GLY A 12 -18.04 -9.15 -41.70
C GLY A 12 -18.74 -10.49 -41.80
N LYS A 13 -18.21 -11.55 -41.18
CA LYS A 13 -18.91 -12.85 -41.09
C LYS A 13 -20.26 -12.71 -40.38
N GLN A 14 -20.31 -11.97 -39.27
CA GLN A 14 -21.57 -11.72 -38.55
C GLN A 14 -22.55 -10.90 -39.41
N ARG A 15 -22.07 -9.83 -40.04
CA ARG A 15 -22.90 -8.94 -40.86
C ARG A 15 -23.44 -9.63 -42.10
N LEU A 16 -22.61 -10.36 -42.84
CA LEU A 16 -23.03 -11.10 -44.03
C LEU A 16 -23.95 -12.27 -43.69
N ARG A 17 -23.74 -12.97 -42.56
CA ARG A 17 -24.69 -13.99 -42.08
C ARG A 17 -26.06 -13.37 -41.81
N HIS A 18 -26.09 -12.22 -41.14
CA HIS A 18 -27.33 -11.51 -40.86
C HIS A 18 -28.05 -11.10 -42.16
N GLU A 19 -27.34 -10.53 -43.14
CA GLU A 19 -27.90 -10.18 -44.46
C GLU A 19 -28.41 -11.41 -45.24
N ILE A 20 -27.69 -12.53 -45.18
CA ILE A 20 -28.15 -13.78 -45.80
C ILE A 20 -29.44 -14.26 -45.14
N LEU A 21 -29.52 -14.25 -43.80
CA LEU A 21 -30.74 -14.63 -43.08
C LEU A 21 -31.92 -13.71 -43.42
N LEU A 22 -31.70 -12.39 -43.45
CA LEU A 22 -32.74 -11.41 -43.83
C LEU A 22 -33.21 -11.60 -45.27
N SER A 23 -32.28 -11.76 -46.22
CA SER A 23 -32.62 -12.02 -47.62
C SER A 23 -33.33 -13.36 -47.83
N GLN A 24 -33.00 -14.40 -47.05
CA GLN A 24 -33.72 -15.67 -47.03
C GLN A 24 -35.15 -15.51 -46.51
N SER A 25 -35.33 -14.72 -45.46
CA SER A 25 -36.65 -14.41 -44.87
C SER A 25 -37.54 -13.68 -45.88
N VAL A 26 -36.98 -12.70 -46.58
CA VAL A 26 -37.68 -11.96 -47.64
C VAL A 26 -37.98 -12.84 -48.86
N ARG A 27 -37.05 -13.70 -49.29
CA ARG A 27 -37.30 -14.66 -50.39
C ARG A 27 -38.35 -15.70 -50.03
N GLN A 28 -38.38 -16.19 -48.80
CA GLN A 28 -39.45 -17.09 -48.33
C GLN A 28 -40.81 -16.38 -48.30
N ALA A 29 -40.86 -15.11 -47.87
CA ALA A 29 -42.09 -14.32 -47.87
C ALA A 29 -42.61 -14.00 -49.29
N LEU A 30 -41.71 -13.80 -50.27
CA LEU A 30 -42.07 -13.53 -51.67
C LEU A 30 -42.41 -14.79 -52.48
N HIS A 31 -42.00 -15.98 -52.04
CA HIS A 31 -42.24 -17.26 -52.73
C HIS A 31 -43.30 -18.15 -52.04
N SER A 32 -44.35 -17.56 -51.47
CA SER A 32 -45.46 -18.23 -50.78
C SER A 32 -46.37 -19.09 -51.70
N GLY A 33 -45.81 -19.86 -52.63
CA GLY A 33 -46.56 -20.67 -53.58
C GLY A 33 -45.81 -21.82 -54.28
N GLN A 34 -44.52 -22.07 -54.01
CA GLN A 34 -43.83 -23.23 -54.58
C GLN A 34 -43.05 -24.02 -53.52
N ASN A 35 -43.49 -25.27 -53.31
CA ASN A 35 -42.96 -26.26 -52.36
C ASN A 35 -41.56 -26.82 -52.74
N GLN A 36 -40.60 -25.98 -53.09
CA GLN A 36 -39.20 -26.39 -53.28
C GLN A 36 -38.22 -25.45 -52.59
N LEU A 37 -38.24 -25.41 -51.26
CA LEU A 37 -37.15 -24.86 -50.47
C LEU A 37 -36.90 -25.75 -49.24
N LYS A 38 -36.44 -26.99 -49.49
CA LYS A 38 -35.81 -27.82 -48.46
C LYS A 38 -34.34 -27.41 -48.34
N GLU A 39 -33.93 -27.04 -47.12
CA GLU A 39 -32.57 -26.95 -46.59
C GLU A 39 -31.49 -26.40 -47.54
N MET A 40 -31.47 -25.07 -47.72
CA MET A 40 -30.26 -24.40 -48.21
C MET A 40 -29.30 -24.18 -47.03
N ALA A 41 -28.26 -25.01 -46.94
CA ALA A 41 -27.17 -24.81 -46.00
C ALA A 41 -26.57 -23.40 -46.15
N ILE A 42 -26.24 -22.74 -45.03
CA ILE A 42 -25.60 -21.43 -45.02
C ILE A 42 -24.29 -21.55 -45.83
N PRO A 43 -24.10 -20.77 -46.91
CA PRO A 43 -22.89 -20.88 -47.73
C PRO A 43 -21.65 -20.57 -46.89
N VAL A 44 -20.58 -21.33 -47.14
CA VAL A 44 -19.27 -21.04 -46.54
C VAL A 44 -18.82 -19.66 -47.02
N LEU A 45 -18.86 -18.68 -46.12
CA LEU A 45 -18.48 -17.31 -46.43
C LEU A 45 -16.96 -17.21 -46.62
N GLU A 46 -16.55 -16.72 -47.79
CA GLU A 46 -15.14 -16.46 -48.10
C GLU A 46 -14.58 -15.35 -47.20
N ALA A 47 -13.38 -15.54 -46.66
CA ALA A 47 -12.77 -14.62 -45.71
C ALA A 47 -12.54 -13.21 -46.30
N ARG A 48 -12.22 -13.10 -47.59
CA ARG A 48 -11.99 -11.82 -48.28
C ARG A 48 -13.25 -10.99 -48.40
N ALA A 49 -14.35 -11.62 -48.81
CA ALA A 49 -15.66 -10.97 -48.86
C ALA A 49 -16.10 -10.51 -47.45
N CYS A 50 -15.82 -11.33 -46.43
CA CYS A 50 -16.05 -10.93 -45.04
C CYS A 50 -15.18 -9.74 -44.63
N ALA A 51 -13.89 -9.73 -44.96
CA ALA A 51 -13.02 -8.60 -44.67
C ALA A 51 -13.55 -7.30 -45.28
N ALA A 52 -13.89 -7.32 -46.57
CA ALA A 52 -14.41 -6.14 -47.28
C ALA A 52 -15.71 -5.62 -46.64
N ALA A 53 -16.67 -6.51 -46.39
CA ALA A 53 -17.94 -6.13 -45.76
C ALA A 53 -17.73 -5.61 -44.32
N GLY A 54 -16.88 -6.28 -43.54
CA GLY A 54 -16.66 -5.90 -42.15
C GLY A 54 -15.85 -4.62 -41.97
N GLN A 55 -14.89 -4.36 -42.86
CA GLN A 55 -14.07 -3.15 -42.82
C GLN A 55 -14.90 -1.87 -42.93
N SER A 56 -15.91 -1.86 -43.80
CA SER A 56 -16.84 -0.72 -43.92
C SER A 56 -17.60 -0.46 -42.62
N GLY A 57 -18.01 -1.52 -41.91
CA GLY A 57 -18.75 -1.38 -40.66
C GLY A 57 -17.87 -0.99 -39.47
N LEU A 58 -16.64 -1.51 -39.41
CA LEU A 58 -15.67 -1.06 -38.40
C LEU A 58 -15.35 0.44 -38.56
N MET A 59 -15.16 0.91 -39.79
CA MET A 59 -14.88 2.33 -40.01
C MET A 59 -16.07 3.21 -39.62
N ALA A 60 -17.30 2.80 -39.95
CA ALA A 60 -18.50 3.51 -39.52
C ALA A 60 -18.61 3.60 -37.99
N LEU A 61 -18.19 2.56 -37.27
CA LEU A 61 -18.15 2.58 -35.80
C LEU A 61 -17.10 3.58 -35.29
N TYR A 62 -15.88 3.55 -35.83
CA TYR A 62 -14.83 4.50 -35.43
C TYR A 62 -15.25 5.95 -35.72
N GLU A 63 -15.80 6.21 -36.89
CA GLU A 63 -16.29 7.54 -37.26
C GLU A 63 -17.40 8.01 -36.31
N ALA A 64 -18.37 7.16 -36.00
CA ALA A 64 -19.43 7.47 -35.04
C ALA A 64 -18.86 7.78 -33.63
N MET A 65 -17.88 7.02 -33.16
CA MET A 65 -17.27 7.20 -31.83
C MET A 65 -16.42 8.47 -31.75
N PHE A 66 -15.55 8.72 -32.75
CA PHE A 66 -14.67 9.90 -32.75
C PHE A 66 -15.42 11.21 -33.03
N THR A 67 -16.51 11.16 -33.82
CA THR A 67 -17.35 12.34 -34.09
C THR A 67 -17.98 12.90 -32.81
N GLN A 68 -18.29 12.07 -31.82
CA GLN A 68 -18.79 12.52 -30.51
C GLN A 68 -17.80 13.45 -29.78
N TYR A 69 -16.51 13.32 -30.08
CA TYR A 69 -15.43 14.13 -29.53
C TYR A 69 -14.92 15.20 -30.51
N SER A 70 -15.63 15.44 -31.63
CA SER A 70 -15.21 16.36 -32.68
C SER A 70 -13.83 16.02 -33.29
N ILE A 71 -13.48 14.73 -33.30
CA ILE A 71 -12.25 14.21 -33.88
C ILE A 71 -12.59 13.52 -35.20
N CYS A 72 -11.83 13.81 -36.25
CA CYS A 72 -11.96 13.12 -37.53
C CYS A 72 -11.10 11.85 -37.52
N ALA A 73 -11.61 10.76 -38.08
CA ALA A 73 -10.88 9.51 -38.28
C ALA A 73 -10.71 9.24 -39.79
N ALA A 74 -9.54 8.76 -40.20
CA ALA A 74 -9.24 8.44 -41.60
C ALA A 74 -8.80 6.98 -41.75
N GLN A 75 -9.32 6.29 -42.76
CA GLN A 75 -8.98 4.89 -43.01
C GLN A 75 -7.71 4.77 -43.85
N ILE A 76 -6.82 3.85 -43.46
CA ILE A 76 -5.69 3.41 -44.26
C ILE A 76 -5.65 1.89 -44.28
N LEU A 77 -5.59 1.32 -45.48
CA LEU A 77 -5.49 -0.12 -45.70
C LEU A 77 -4.12 -0.44 -46.27
N VAL A 78 -3.41 -1.37 -45.63
CA VAL A 78 -2.04 -1.73 -46.00
C VAL A 78 -1.91 -3.22 -46.28
N THR A 79 -0.97 -3.58 -47.13
CA THR A 79 -0.54 -4.96 -47.37
C THR A 79 0.94 -5.10 -47.00
N ASN A 80 1.42 -6.33 -46.80
CA ASN A 80 2.83 -6.55 -46.48
C ASN A 80 3.78 -6.01 -47.57
N LEU A 81 3.33 -6.01 -48.84
CA LEU A 81 4.09 -5.49 -49.98
C LEU A 81 4.34 -3.97 -49.90
N ASP A 82 3.47 -3.22 -49.23
CA ASP A 82 3.59 -1.76 -49.14
C ASP A 82 4.78 -1.32 -48.27
N PHE A 83 5.27 -2.21 -47.40
CA PHE A 83 6.44 -1.98 -46.57
C PHE A 83 7.76 -2.48 -47.20
N HIS A 84 7.70 -3.30 -48.25
CA HIS A 84 8.89 -3.78 -48.97
C HIS A 84 9.36 -2.80 -50.05
N ASP A 85 8.43 -2.04 -50.62
CA ASP A 85 8.73 -1.01 -51.63
C ASP A 85 9.06 0.33 -50.93
N GLU A 86 10.26 0.88 -51.19
CA GLU A 86 10.68 2.14 -50.57
C GLU A 86 9.77 3.33 -50.88
N GLN A 87 9.27 3.41 -52.12
CA GLN A 87 8.45 4.53 -52.55
C GLN A 87 7.07 4.46 -51.89
N LYS A 88 6.46 3.27 -51.84
CA LYS A 88 5.19 3.06 -51.15
C LYS A 88 5.30 3.34 -49.65
N ARG A 89 6.38 2.88 -49.02
CA ARG A 89 6.66 3.13 -47.60
C ARG A 89 6.82 4.63 -47.31
N ARG A 90 7.55 5.38 -48.14
CA ARG A 90 7.66 6.84 -48.00
C ARG A 90 6.31 7.53 -48.16
N ASN A 91 5.50 7.12 -49.12
CA ASN A 91 4.17 7.67 -49.33
C ASN A 91 3.28 7.40 -48.11
N LEU A 92 3.28 6.17 -47.58
CA LEU A 92 2.52 5.80 -46.38
C LEU A 92 2.91 6.67 -45.18
N ASN A 93 4.21 6.81 -44.89
CA ASN A 93 4.70 7.65 -43.79
C ASN A 93 4.31 9.12 -43.99
N GLY A 94 4.42 9.63 -45.23
CA GLY A 94 4.01 10.99 -45.57
C GLY A 94 2.53 11.23 -45.30
N THR A 95 1.67 10.28 -45.72
CA THR A 95 0.23 10.34 -45.46
C THR A 95 -0.08 10.30 -43.97
N LEU A 96 0.54 9.39 -43.20
CA LEU A 96 0.33 9.29 -41.76
C LEU A 96 0.73 10.57 -41.02
N HIS A 97 1.89 11.14 -41.35
CA HIS A 97 2.33 12.40 -40.76
C HIS A 97 1.40 13.56 -41.07
N GLU A 98 0.89 13.65 -42.30
CA GLU A 98 -0.01 14.74 -42.69
C GLU A 98 -1.37 14.64 -41.99
N LEU A 99 -1.93 13.43 -41.87
CA LEU A 99 -3.15 13.19 -41.09
C LEU A 99 -2.97 13.59 -39.63
N LEU A 100 -1.87 13.17 -39.00
CA LEU A 100 -1.56 13.52 -37.61
C LEU A 100 -1.39 15.03 -37.41
N ARG A 101 -0.78 15.74 -38.38
CA ARG A 101 -0.66 17.22 -38.36
C ARG A 101 -2.01 17.92 -38.43
N MET A 102 -2.96 17.35 -39.16
CA MET A 102 -4.33 17.85 -39.25
C MET A 102 -5.20 17.43 -38.06
N ASN A 103 -4.63 16.79 -37.03
CA ASN A 103 -5.34 16.26 -35.88
C ASN A 103 -6.41 15.22 -36.26
N ILE A 104 -6.16 14.47 -37.35
CA ILE A 104 -7.00 13.37 -37.82
C ILE A 104 -6.39 12.07 -37.33
N VAL A 105 -7.21 11.20 -36.74
CA VAL A 105 -6.77 9.92 -36.19
C VAL A 105 -6.71 8.86 -37.31
N PRO A 106 -5.53 8.34 -37.67
CA PRO A 106 -5.43 7.28 -38.67
C PRO A 106 -5.88 5.94 -38.08
N ILE A 107 -6.84 5.30 -38.73
CA ILE A 107 -7.34 3.95 -38.45
C ILE A 107 -6.77 3.01 -39.50
N ILE A 108 -5.82 2.18 -39.10
CA ILE A 108 -5.00 1.35 -39.96
C ILE A 108 -5.41 -0.11 -39.79
N ASN A 109 -5.55 -0.84 -40.89
CA ASN A 109 -5.82 -2.28 -40.88
C ASN A 109 -5.15 -2.97 -42.09
N THR A 110 -4.94 -4.27 -42.00
CA THR A 110 -4.54 -5.09 -43.15
C THR A 110 -5.65 -5.13 -44.20
N ASN A 111 -5.28 -5.01 -45.47
CA ASN A 111 -6.21 -5.11 -46.58
C ASN A 111 -6.49 -6.58 -46.94
N ASP A 112 -7.12 -7.32 -46.05
CA ASP A 112 -7.39 -8.76 -46.22
C ASP A 112 -8.28 -9.07 -47.45
N ALA A 113 -8.94 -8.07 -48.02
CA ALA A 113 -9.77 -8.22 -49.22
C ALA A 113 -8.96 -8.55 -50.48
N VAL A 114 -7.69 -8.14 -50.54
CA VAL A 114 -6.82 -8.28 -51.74
C VAL A 114 -5.56 -9.11 -51.48
N VAL A 115 -5.35 -9.59 -50.26
CA VAL A 115 -4.17 -10.39 -49.89
C VAL A 115 -4.33 -11.83 -50.40
N PRO A 116 -3.27 -12.45 -51.00
CA PRO A 116 -3.27 -13.85 -51.42
C PRO A 116 -3.52 -14.81 -50.23
N PRO A 117 -4.04 -16.03 -50.45
CA PRO A 117 -4.22 -16.99 -49.36
C PRO A 117 -2.86 -17.32 -48.73
N ALA A 118 -2.83 -17.54 -47.42
CA ALA A 118 -1.58 -17.90 -46.74
C ALA A 118 -1.00 -19.19 -47.34
N GLU A 119 0.18 -19.09 -47.95
CA GLU A 119 0.93 -20.29 -48.36
C GLU A 119 1.50 -20.98 -47.10
N PRO A 120 1.37 -22.31 -46.96
CA PRO A 120 2.07 -23.05 -45.93
C PRO A 120 3.58 -23.03 -46.25
N ASN A 121 4.41 -22.58 -45.31
CA ASN A 121 5.88 -22.64 -45.35
C ASN A 121 6.62 -21.76 -46.37
N SER A 122 6.20 -20.51 -46.61
CA SER A 122 7.11 -19.48 -47.15
C SER A 122 7.76 -18.67 -46.01
N ASP A 123 8.54 -19.37 -45.19
CA ASP A 123 9.42 -18.74 -44.20
C ASP A 123 10.67 -18.22 -44.93
N LEU A 124 10.70 -16.93 -45.25
CA LEU A 124 11.95 -16.29 -45.64
C LEU A 124 12.78 -16.01 -44.39
N GLN A 125 13.82 -16.83 -44.24
CA GLN A 125 14.96 -16.62 -43.35
C GLN A 125 15.55 -15.22 -43.55
N GLY A 126 15.58 -14.44 -42.46
CA GLY A 126 16.26 -13.16 -42.40
C GLY A 126 16.08 -12.55 -41.00
N VAL A 127 17.18 -12.27 -40.31
CA VAL A 127 17.21 -11.88 -38.88
C VAL A 127 16.50 -10.54 -38.58
N ASN A 128 16.05 -9.78 -39.58
CA ASN A 128 15.51 -8.42 -39.43
C ASN A 128 14.11 -8.16 -40.04
N VAL A 129 13.31 -9.18 -40.38
CA VAL A 129 11.99 -8.95 -41.02
C VAL A 129 10.86 -9.66 -40.25
N ILE A 130 10.03 -8.90 -39.54
CA ILE A 130 8.73 -9.40 -39.07
C ILE A 130 7.82 -9.60 -40.27
N SER A 131 7.33 -10.83 -40.44
CA SER A 131 6.25 -11.15 -41.38
C SER A 131 4.94 -10.56 -40.85
N VAL A 132 4.31 -9.65 -41.60
CA VAL A 132 3.00 -9.07 -41.25
C VAL A 132 1.92 -10.13 -41.50
N LYS A 133 1.79 -11.09 -40.58
CA LYS A 133 0.74 -12.13 -40.57
C LYS A 133 -0.46 -11.72 -39.71
N ASP A 134 -0.25 -10.85 -38.72
CA ASP A 134 -1.27 -10.35 -37.81
C ASP A 134 -1.12 -8.85 -37.53
N ASN A 135 -2.17 -8.26 -36.94
CA ASN A 135 -2.22 -6.82 -36.66
C ASN A 135 -1.27 -6.39 -35.54
N ASP A 136 -0.85 -7.32 -34.68
CA ASP A 136 0.16 -7.07 -33.65
C ASP A 136 1.52 -6.78 -34.31
N SER A 137 1.92 -7.61 -35.29
CA SER A 137 3.12 -7.42 -36.10
C SER A 137 3.06 -6.14 -36.95
N LEU A 138 1.87 -5.81 -37.49
CA LEU A 138 1.65 -4.57 -38.22
C LEU A 138 1.84 -3.34 -37.32
N ALA A 139 1.27 -3.37 -36.11
CA ALA A 139 1.37 -2.30 -35.14
C ALA A 139 2.83 -2.07 -34.70
N ALA A 140 3.55 -3.14 -34.38
CA ALA A 140 4.98 -3.07 -34.06
C ALA A 140 5.80 -2.43 -35.19
N ARG A 141 5.56 -2.84 -36.44
CA ARG A 141 6.28 -2.31 -37.61
C ARG A 141 6.01 -0.82 -37.83
N LEU A 142 4.75 -0.42 -37.77
CA LEU A 142 4.35 0.99 -37.91
C LEU A 142 4.90 1.86 -36.78
N ALA A 143 4.93 1.34 -35.55
CA ALA A 143 5.44 2.03 -34.39
C ALA A 143 6.93 2.40 -34.56
N VAL A 144 7.76 1.44 -35.00
CA VAL A 144 9.19 1.66 -35.28
C VAL A 144 9.38 2.60 -36.48
N GLU A 145 8.65 2.39 -37.58
CA GLU A 145 8.80 3.21 -38.79
C GLU A 145 8.41 4.68 -38.55
N MET A 146 7.35 4.91 -37.77
CA MET A 146 6.87 6.24 -37.40
C MET A 146 7.60 6.81 -36.18
N LYS A 147 8.57 6.07 -35.61
CA LYS A 147 9.33 6.44 -34.40
C LYS A 147 8.42 6.87 -33.24
N THR A 148 7.40 6.08 -32.97
CA THR A 148 6.46 6.36 -31.87
C THR A 148 7.14 6.14 -30.52
N ASP A 149 6.82 6.99 -29.54
CA ASP A 149 7.35 6.88 -28.19
C ASP A 149 6.85 5.62 -27.46
N LEU A 150 5.57 5.27 -27.67
CA LEU A 150 4.88 4.19 -26.97
C LEU A 150 3.91 3.44 -27.89
N LEU A 151 3.99 2.11 -27.87
CA LEU A 151 3.03 1.20 -28.47
C LEU A 151 2.21 0.53 -27.36
N ILE A 152 0.88 0.72 -27.38
CA ILE A 152 -0.04 0.07 -26.45
C ILE A 152 -0.81 -1.03 -27.20
N VAL A 153 -0.58 -2.28 -26.82
CA VAL A 153 -1.29 -3.46 -27.35
C VAL A 153 -2.42 -3.81 -26.39
N LEU A 154 -3.65 -3.50 -26.79
CA LEU A 154 -4.85 -3.83 -26.03
C LEU A 154 -5.34 -5.24 -26.40
N SER A 155 -5.31 -6.17 -25.44
CA SER A 155 -5.75 -7.56 -25.58
C SER A 155 -6.95 -7.88 -24.68
N ASP A 156 -7.44 -9.10 -24.79
CA ASP A 156 -8.37 -9.76 -23.86
C ASP A 156 -7.71 -10.34 -22.59
N VAL A 157 -6.38 -10.28 -22.50
CA VAL A 157 -5.61 -10.72 -21.33
C VAL A 157 -5.08 -9.52 -20.55
N GLU A 158 -4.85 -9.69 -19.25
CA GLU A 158 -4.30 -8.65 -18.37
C GLU A 158 -2.87 -8.24 -18.74
N GLY A 159 -2.04 -9.19 -19.16
CA GLY A 159 -0.66 -8.97 -19.59
C GLY A 159 0.08 -10.30 -19.63
N LEU A 160 1.37 -10.27 -19.35
CA LEU A 160 2.23 -11.42 -19.24
C LEU A 160 2.20 -11.98 -17.81
N PHE A 161 2.10 -13.30 -17.67
CA PHE A 161 2.15 -13.97 -16.36
C PHE A 161 3.43 -14.78 -16.23
N ASP A 162 3.91 -14.95 -15.00
CA ASP A 162 5.06 -15.82 -14.68
C ASP A 162 4.77 -17.31 -14.90
N SER A 163 3.51 -17.70 -14.72
CA SER A 163 3.01 -19.05 -14.94
C SER A 163 1.66 -19.04 -15.67
N PRO A 164 1.16 -20.18 -16.19
CA PRO A 164 -0.06 -20.21 -16.99
C PRO A 164 -1.25 -19.58 -16.25
N PRO A 165 -2.02 -18.68 -16.90
CA PRO A 165 -3.14 -17.98 -16.28
C PRO A 165 -4.22 -19.00 -15.86
N GLY A 166 -4.57 -19.00 -14.57
CA GLY A 166 -5.53 -19.94 -13.96
C GLY A 166 -4.94 -20.95 -12.98
N SER A 167 -3.62 -20.94 -12.76
CA SER A 167 -3.01 -21.58 -11.57
C SER A 167 -3.16 -20.67 -10.35
N ASP A 168 -3.24 -21.25 -9.14
CA ASP A 168 -3.47 -20.50 -7.89
C ASP A 168 -2.38 -19.46 -7.57
N ASP A 169 -1.20 -19.61 -8.19
CA ASP A 169 -0.01 -18.78 -7.98
C ASP A 169 0.42 -17.97 -9.22
N ALA A 170 -0.40 -17.89 -10.28
CA ALA A 170 -0.06 -17.06 -11.45
C ALA A 170 -0.05 -15.57 -11.11
N LYS A 171 1.10 -14.92 -11.26
CA LYS A 171 1.28 -13.48 -11.01
C LYS A 171 1.53 -12.73 -12.33
N LEU A 172 0.92 -11.56 -12.43
CA LEU A 172 1.15 -10.63 -13.54
C LEU A 172 2.57 -10.06 -13.43
N ILE A 173 3.28 -10.03 -14.56
CA ILE A 173 4.60 -9.41 -14.69
C ILE A 173 4.37 -7.96 -15.10
N ASP A 174 4.67 -7.01 -14.21
CA ASP A 174 4.50 -5.59 -14.52
C ASP A 174 5.58 -5.06 -15.47
N ILE A 175 6.81 -5.56 -15.36
CA ILE A 175 7.94 -5.18 -16.22
C ILE A 175 8.62 -6.43 -16.77
N PHE A 176 8.65 -6.55 -18.09
CA PHE A 176 9.33 -7.64 -18.78
C PHE A 176 10.67 -7.15 -19.37
N TYR A 177 11.74 -7.84 -19.00
CA TYR A 177 13.08 -7.66 -19.57
C TYR A 177 13.39 -8.81 -20.55
N PRO A 178 13.83 -8.54 -21.79
CA PRO A 178 14.09 -9.58 -22.79
C PRO A 178 15.05 -10.70 -22.35
N GLY A 179 15.98 -10.42 -21.43
CA GLY A 179 16.90 -11.43 -20.90
C GLY A 179 16.24 -12.49 -20.01
N ASP A 180 15.02 -12.25 -19.52
CA ASP A 180 14.26 -13.19 -18.69
C ASP A 180 13.30 -14.07 -19.53
N GLN A 181 13.52 -14.17 -20.85
CA GLN A 181 12.69 -14.95 -21.78
C GLN A 181 12.51 -16.44 -21.40
N GLN A 182 13.46 -17.03 -20.68
CA GLN A 182 13.41 -18.45 -20.29
C GLN A 182 12.47 -18.71 -19.10
N SER A 183 12.04 -17.68 -18.36
CA SER A 183 11.20 -17.84 -17.16
C SER A 183 9.70 -17.69 -17.44
N VAL A 184 9.28 -17.47 -18.70
CA VAL A 184 7.88 -17.19 -19.05
C VAL A 184 7.27 -18.36 -19.83
N THR A 185 6.11 -18.85 -19.37
CA THR A 185 5.40 -19.96 -20.03
C THR A 185 4.18 -19.44 -20.81
N PHE A 186 4.14 -19.66 -22.13
CA PHE A 186 3.02 -19.21 -22.96
C PHE A 186 1.86 -20.22 -22.99
N GLY A 187 0.64 -19.76 -22.65
CA GLY A 187 -0.59 -20.54 -22.75
C GLY A 187 -1.12 -20.73 -24.18
N THR A 188 -2.08 -21.65 -24.34
CA THR A 188 -2.72 -22.00 -25.63
C THR A 188 -3.58 -20.88 -26.24
N LYS A 189 -3.64 -20.83 -27.59
CA LYS A 189 -4.32 -19.80 -28.43
C LYS A 189 -5.81 -19.59 -28.08
N SER A 190 -6.29 -18.34 -28.19
CA SER A 190 -7.70 -17.98 -27.99
C SER A 190 -8.59 -18.36 -29.19
N ARG A 191 -9.91 -18.46 -28.96
CA ARG A 191 -10.91 -19.01 -29.91
C ARG A 191 -11.28 -18.07 -31.07
N VAL A 192 -10.87 -16.80 -31.01
CA VAL A 192 -11.32 -15.72 -31.93
C VAL A 192 -10.17 -14.93 -32.59
N GLY A 193 -8.95 -14.99 -32.07
CA GLY A 193 -7.77 -14.33 -32.66
C GLY A 193 -6.89 -15.27 -33.50
N MET A 194 -6.19 -14.75 -34.51
CA MET A 194 -5.21 -15.52 -35.30
C MET A 194 -3.86 -15.68 -34.57
N GLY A 195 -3.52 -14.76 -33.66
CA GLY A 195 -2.27 -14.71 -32.90
C GLY A 195 -2.46 -15.01 -31.40
N GLY A 196 -1.61 -15.87 -30.83
CA GLY A 196 -1.55 -16.15 -29.39
C GLY A 196 -0.67 -15.14 -28.64
N MET A 197 -0.50 -15.32 -27.32
CA MET A 197 0.38 -14.46 -26.51
C MET A 197 1.82 -14.43 -27.01
N GLU A 198 2.30 -15.53 -27.56
CA GLU A 198 3.63 -15.61 -28.17
C GLU A 198 3.82 -14.62 -29.33
N ALA A 199 2.78 -14.40 -30.15
CA ALA A 199 2.84 -13.46 -31.27
C ALA A 199 2.91 -12.01 -30.77
N LYS A 200 2.12 -11.67 -29.75
CA LYS A 200 2.14 -10.35 -29.11
C LYS A 200 3.50 -10.04 -28.48
N VAL A 201 4.09 -11.00 -27.78
CA VAL A 201 5.41 -10.84 -27.16
C VAL A 201 6.51 -10.72 -28.22
N LYS A 202 6.45 -11.48 -29.31
CA LYS A 202 7.39 -11.32 -30.44
C LYS A 202 7.29 -9.93 -31.08
N ALA A 203 6.08 -9.44 -31.32
CA ALA A 203 5.85 -8.11 -31.87
C ALA A 203 6.37 -7.02 -30.91
N ALA A 204 6.08 -7.14 -29.61
CA ALA A 204 6.54 -6.21 -28.59
C ALA A 204 8.08 -6.17 -28.49
N LEU A 205 8.74 -7.33 -28.49
CA LEU A 205 10.20 -7.42 -28.47
C LEU A 205 10.86 -6.78 -29.67
N TRP A 206 10.28 -6.95 -30.87
CA TRP A 206 10.82 -6.34 -32.08
C TRP A 206 10.62 -4.82 -32.09
N ALA A 207 9.47 -4.33 -31.63
CA ALA A 207 9.24 -2.90 -31.48
C ALA A 207 10.19 -2.27 -30.46
N LEU A 208 10.46 -2.97 -29.35
CA LEU A 208 11.44 -2.58 -28.35
C LEU A 208 12.84 -2.46 -28.96
N GLN A 209 13.31 -3.48 -29.71
CA GLN A 209 14.59 -3.44 -30.43
C GLN A 209 14.67 -2.30 -31.47
N GLY A 210 13.53 -1.87 -32.01
CA GLY A 210 13.42 -0.72 -32.90
C GLY A 210 13.41 0.64 -32.19
N GLY A 211 13.52 0.67 -30.86
CA GLY A 211 13.54 1.87 -30.04
C GLY A 211 12.17 2.38 -29.57
N THR A 212 11.11 1.57 -29.66
CA THR A 212 9.77 1.93 -29.21
C THR A 212 9.41 1.18 -27.92
N SER A 213 8.98 1.92 -26.88
CA SER A 213 8.48 1.30 -25.64
C SER A 213 7.16 0.59 -25.88
N VAL A 214 6.91 -0.55 -25.23
CA VAL A 214 5.69 -1.35 -25.47
C VAL A 214 4.99 -1.70 -24.16
N VAL A 215 3.67 -1.61 -24.16
CA VAL A 215 2.80 -2.12 -23.08
C VAL A 215 1.78 -3.08 -23.65
N ILE A 216 1.64 -4.25 -23.03
CA ILE A 216 0.53 -5.19 -23.30
C ILE A 216 -0.43 -5.12 -22.13
N ALA A 217 -1.68 -4.73 -22.37
CA ALA A 217 -2.70 -4.57 -21.32
C ALA A 217 -4.08 -5.04 -21.78
N ASN A 218 -4.98 -5.26 -20.83
CA ASN A 218 -6.36 -5.63 -21.13
C ASN A 218 -7.19 -4.42 -21.59
N GLY A 219 -7.86 -4.51 -22.74
CA GLY A 219 -8.70 -3.45 -23.30
C GLY A 219 -10.13 -3.39 -22.76
N THR A 220 -10.61 -4.41 -22.04
CA THR A 220 -12.00 -4.54 -21.57
C THR A 220 -12.14 -4.53 -20.05
N HIS A 221 -11.04 -4.45 -19.29
CA HIS A 221 -11.08 -4.69 -17.84
C HIS A 221 -11.92 -3.64 -17.08
N PRO A 222 -13.06 -4.01 -16.48
CA PRO A 222 -13.97 -3.05 -15.83
C PRO A 222 -13.50 -2.58 -14.44
N LYS A 223 -12.46 -3.20 -13.86
CA LYS A 223 -12.17 -3.06 -12.41
C LYS A 223 -11.06 -2.07 -12.04
N VAL A 224 -10.33 -1.46 -12.98
CA VAL A 224 -9.17 -0.61 -12.61
C VAL A 224 -9.36 0.89 -12.85
N SER A 225 -10.23 1.35 -13.76
CA SER A 225 -10.51 2.80 -13.89
C SER A 225 -11.52 3.19 -14.97
N GLY A 226 -11.82 2.29 -15.92
CA GLY A 226 -12.49 2.68 -17.17
C GLY A 226 -11.58 3.48 -18.13
N HIS A 227 -10.29 3.67 -17.78
CA HIS A 227 -9.37 4.59 -18.43
C HIS A 227 -7.96 3.97 -18.66
N VAL A 228 -7.91 2.73 -19.15
CA VAL A 228 -6.66 1.94 -19.35
C VAL A 228 -5.58 2.72 -20.10
N ILE A 229 -5.92 3.42 -21.18
CA ILE A 229 -4.93 4.15 -22.00
C ILE A 229 -4.30 5.29 -21.20
N THR A 230 -5.09 6.09 -20.48
CA THR A 230 -4.55 7.22 -19.71
C THR A 230 -3.76 6.75 -18.51
N ASP A 231 -4.17 5.67 -17.84
CA ASP A 231 -3.42 5.10 -16.72
C ASP A 231 -2.01 4.65 -17.15
N ILE A 232 -1.91 4.00 -18.31
CA ILE A 232 -0.62 3.59 -18.88
C ILE A 232 0.24 4.82 -19.18
N VAL A 233 -0.34 5.87 -19.78
CA VAL A 233 0.38 7.12 -20.12
C VAL A 233 0.80 7.89 -18.87
N GLU A 234 0.03 7.83 -17.78
CA GLU A 234 0.38 8.38 -16.46
C GLU A 234 1.45 7.57 -15.73
N GLY A 235 1.83 6.40 -16.24
CA GLY A 235 2.87 5.55 -15.68
C GLY A 235 2.39 4.57 -14.60
N LYS A 236 1.08 4.33 -14.48
CA LYS A 236 0.53 3.31 -13.58
C LYS A 236 0.85 1.92 -14.10
N LYS A 237 0.99 0.95 -13.20
CA LYS A 237 1.26 -0.46 -13.52
C LYS A 237 0.00 -1.15 -14.05
N VAL A 238 -0.31 -0.92 -15.32
CA VAL A 238 -1.44 -1.54 -16.01
C VAL A 238 -0.92 -2.43 -17.13
N GLY A 239 -1.05 -3.74 -16.93
CA GLY A 239 -0.50 -4.75 -17.82
C GLY A 239 1.02 -4.89 -17.70
N THR A 240 1.69 -5.28 -18.77
CA THR A 240 3.13 -5.55 -18.80
C THR A 240 3.87 -4.53 -19.65
N PHE A 241 4.78 -3.78 -19.04
CA PHE A 241 5.71 -2.85 -19.70
C PHE A 241 6.99 -3.57 -20.14
N PHE A 242 7.38 -3.41 -21.39
CA PHE A 242 8.60 -4.00 -21.95
C PHE A 242 9.75 -3.00 -21.84
N SER A 243 10.82 -3.39 -21.14
CA SER A 243 11.98 -2.52 -20.92
C SER A 243 13.28 -3.16 -21.41
N GLU A 244 14.14 -2.35 -22.04
CA GLU A 244 15.51 -2.75 -22.38
C GLU A 244 16.45 -2.78 -21.17
N VAL A 245 16.03 -2.22 -20.04
CA VAL A 245 16.83 -2.15 -18.82
C VAL A 245 16.19 -3.07 -17.80
N LYS A 246 16.96 -4.02 -17.29
CA LYS A 246 16.51 -4.83 -16.16
C LYS A 246 16.25 -3.89 -14.97
N PRO A 247 15.06 -3.92 -14.35
CA PRO A 247 14.80 -3.12 -13.16
C PRO A 247 15.90 -3.34 -12.12
N ALA A 248 16.40 -2.25 -11.54
CA ALA A 248 17.46 -2.32 -10.55
C ALA A 248 16.89 -2.79 -9.20
N GLY A 249 17.32 -3.97 -8.74
CA GLY A 249 16.93 -4.54 -7.45
C GLY A 249 15.80 -5.57 -7.53
N PRO A 250 15.53 -6.28 -6.42
CA PRO A 250 14.42 -7.22 -6.32
C PRO A 250 13.07 -6.52 -6.45
N THR A 251 12.06 -7.22 -6.97
CA THR A 251 10.66 -6.73 -6.95
C THR A 251 10.13 -6.70 -5.52
N VAL A 252 9.02 -6.00 -5.28
CA VAL A 252 8.46 -5.93 -3.93
C VAL A 252 7.98 -7.28 -3.41
N GLU A 253 7.50 -8.16 -4.29
CA GLU A 253 7.13 -9.54 -3.95
C GLU A 253 8.35 -10.34 -3.52
N GLN A 254 9.47 -10.20 -4.25
CA GLN A 254 10.73 -10.83 -3.89
C GLN A 254 11.25 -10.30 -2.56
N GLN A 255 11.16 -8.99 -2.32
CA GLN A 255 11.50 -8.39 -1.02
C GLN A 255 10.60 -8.94 0.09
N GLY A 256 9.29 -9.13 -0.16
CA GLY A 256 8.36 -9.75 0.78
C GLY A 256 8.72 -11.19 1.11
N GLU A 257 9.10 -11.99 0.11
CA GLU A 257 9.57 -13.36 0.28
C GLU A 257 10.89 -13.43 1.07
N MET A 258 11.85 -12.56 0.76
CA MET A 258 13.11 -12.41 1.49
C MET A 258 12.89 -11.98 2.95
N ALA A 259 11.99 -11.02 3.19
CA ALA A 259 11.65 -10.59 4.55
C ALA A 259 10.98 -11.72 5.33
N ARG A 260 10.14 -12.52 4.69
CA ARG A 260 9.48 -13.68 5.30
C ARG A 260 10.47 -14.80 5.63
N SER A 261 11.38 -15.16 4.72
CA SER A 261 12.43 -16.15 4.99
C SER A 261 13.36 -15.66 6.10
N GLY A 262 13.85 -14.42 6.00
CA GLY A 262 14.72 -13.79 6.98
C GLY A 262 14.08 -13.66 8.36
N GLY A 263 12.79 -13.31 8.43
CA GLY A 263 12.04 -13.26 9.69
C GLY A 263 11.93 -14.64 10.36
N ARG A 264 11.69 -15.70 9.59
CA ARG A 264 11.71 -17.08 10.13
C ARG A 264 13.08 -17.49 10.64
N MET A 265 14.15 -17.08 9.96
CA MET A 265 15.52 -17.31 10.43
C MET A 265 15.80 -16.53 11.72
N LEU A 266 15.41 -15.25 11.80
CA LEU A 266 15.51 -14.45 13.03
C LEU A 266 14.76 -15.07 14.21
N ALA A 267 13.54 -15.55 13.99
CA ALA A 267 12.72 -16.20 15.01
C ALA A 267 13.34 -17.51 15.52
N ALA A 268 14.18 -18.16 14.72
CA ALA A 268 14.87 -19.39 15.05
C ALA A 268 16.24 -19.17 15.74
N LEU A 269 16.77 -17.94 15.75
CA LEU A 269 17.98 -17.61 16.49
C LEU A 269 17.75 -17.68 18.01
N GLU A 270 18.83 -17.88 18.76
CA GLU A 270 18.80 -17.73 20.20
C GLU A 270 18.58 -16.24 20.58
N PRO A 271 17.95 -15.94 21.73
CA PRO A 271 17.67 -14.56 22.12
C PRO A 271 18.91 -13.68 22.22
N GLU A 272 20.04 -14.23 22.66
CA GLU A 272 21.32 -13.52 22.79
C GLU A 272 21.86 -13.09 21.43
N GLN A 273 21.66 -13.90 20.38
CA GLN A 273 22.08 -13.57 19.02
C GLN A 273 21.27 -12.41 18.45
N ARG A 274 19.96 -12.35 18.74
CA ARG A 274 19.12 -11.20 18.35
C ARG A 274 19.53 -9.94 19.09
N ALA A 275 19.83 -10.05 20.38
CA ALA A 275 20.33 -8.93 21.18
C ALA A 275 21.70 -8.42 20.67
N GLU A 276 22.59 -9.32 20.28
CA GLU A 276 23.90 -8.99 19.70
C GLU A 276 23.78 -8.17 18.41
N ILE A 277 22.85 -8.53 17.51
CA ILE A 277 22.55 -7.75 16.29
C ILE A 277 22.17 -6.32 16.66
N ILE A 278 21.29 -6.15 17.65
CA ILE A 278 20.78 -4.83 18.05
C ILE A 278 21.87 -4.01 18.75
N HIS A 279 22.70 -4.63 19.57
CA HIS A 279 23.88 -3.99 20.17
C HIS A 279 24.84 -3.50 19.10
N ASN A 280 25.17 -4.34 18.12
CA ASN A 280 26.05 -3.96 17.01
C ASN A 280 25.46 -2.80 16.19
N LEU A 281 24.15 -2.80 15.93
CA LEU A 281 23.48 -1.68 15.27
C LEU A 281 23.60 -0.38 16.09
N ALA A 282 23.45 -0.45 17.42
CA ALA A 282 23.61 0.72 18.29
C ALA A 282 25.04 1.29 18.26
N ASP A 283 26.05 0.42 18.18
CA ASP A 283 27.45 0.81 18.07
C ASP A 283 27.74 1.44 16.70
N LEU A 284 27.25 0.83 15.60
CA LEU A 284 27.37 1.38 14.25
C LEU A 284 26.73 2.77 14.09
N LEU A 285 25.60 3.03 14.77
CA LEU A 285 24.99 4.38 14.78
C LEU A 285 25.89 5.43 15.45
N THR A 286 26.74 5.00 16.38
CA THR A 286 27.70 5.88 17.08
C THR A 286 28.96 6.06 16.26
N ASP A 287 29.50 4.97 15.70
CA ASP A 287 30.75 4.96 14.94
C ASP A 287 30.61 5.66 13.58
N GLN A 288 29.52 5.38 12.86
CA GLN A 288 29.22 5.96 11.54
C GLN A 288 28.42 7.28 11.64
N ARG A 289 28.37 7.90 12.82
CA ARG A 289 27.60 9.14 13.07
C ARG A 289 27.84 10.21 12.03
N ASP A 290 29.10 10.48 11.70
CA ASP A 290 29.47 11.60 10.83
C ASP A 290 29.00 11.35 9.38
N GLU A 291 29.01 10.09 8.92
CA GLU A 291 28.45 9.71 7.62
C GLU A 291 26.92 9.81 7.60
N ILE A 292 26.24 9.40 8.69
CA ILE A 292 24.78 9.53 8.82
C ILE A 292 24.37 10.99 8.75
N LEU A 293 25.06 11.86 9.49
CA LEU A 293 24.78 13.31 9.49
C LEU A 293 25.07 13.93 8.12
N LEU A 294 26.11 13.48 7.41
CA LEU A 294 26.39 13.94 6.04
C LEU A 294 25.28 13.53 5.06
N ALA A 295 24.77 12.31 5.17
CA ALA A 295 23.64 11.84 4.36
C ALA A 295 22.36 12.64 4.67
N ASN A 296 22.06 12.87 5.95
CA ASN A 296 20.92 13.68 6.36
C ASN A 296 21.03 15.13 5.92
N LYS A 297 22.23 15.70 5.93
CA LYS A 297 22.45 17.06 5.42
C LYS A 297 22.04 17.20 3.95
N LYS A 298 22.33 16.20 3.11
CA LYS A 298 21.89 16.20 1.70
C LYS A 298 20.37 16.19 1.57
N ASP A 299 19.68 15.33 2.34
CA ASP A 299 18.22 15.30 2.38
C ASP A 299 17.64 16.66 2.81
N MET A 300 18.24 17.29 3.83
CA MET A 300 17.82 18.59 4.34
C MET A 300 18.00 19.71 3.30
N GLU A 301 19.13 19.72 2.59
CA GLU A 301 19.41 20.68 1.50
C GLU A 301 18.45 20.49 0.31
N GLU A 302 18.12 19.24 -0.05
CA GLU A 302 17.17 18.94 -1.14
C GLU A 302 15.71 19.28 -0.77
N ALA A 303 15.37 19.21 0.52
CA ALA A 303 14.04 19.51 1.06
C ALA A 303 13.82 20.99 1.38
N GLU A 304 14.88 21.78 1.57
CA GLU A 304 14.81 23.19 1.93
C GLU A 304 14.06 24.00 0.85
N GLY A 305 13.06 24.78 1.29
CA GLY A 305 12.19 25.56 0.40
C GLY A 305 11.18 24.75 -0.41
N ARG A 306 11.19 23.41 -0.34
CA ARG A 306 10.24 22.52 -1.05
C ARG A 306 9.29 21.78 -0.11
N LEU A 307 9.75 21.48 1.11
CA LEU A 307 8.99 20.75 2.11
C LEU A 307 8.45 21.69 3.19
N ALA A 308 7.26 21.41 3.71
CA ALA A 308 6.67 22.19 4.80
C ALA A 308 7.53 22.11 6.08
N ALA A 309 7.64 23.22 6.81
CA ALA A 309 8.46 23.32 8.03
C ALA A 309 8.25 22.18 9.06
N PRO A 310 7.02 21.69 9.35
CA PRO A 310 6.82 20.58 10.28
C PRO A 310 7.45 19.26 9.83
N LEU A 311 7.44 18.97 8.52
CA LEU A 311 8.06 17.77 7.96
C LEU A 311 9.59 17.92 7.93
N LEU A 312 10.09 19.12 7.64
CA LEU A 312 11.52 19.44 7.67
C LEU A 312 12.10 19.25 9.10
N LYS A 313 11.38 19.69 10.14
CA LYS A 313 11.79 19.46 11.54
C LYS A 313 11.88 17.97 11.89
N ARG A 314 10.95 17.16 11.36
CA ARG A 314 10.94 15.71 11.56
C ARG A 314 12.10 15.01 10.82
N LEU A 315 12.44 15.51 9.62
CA LEU A 315 13.50 14.97 8.76
C LEU A 315 14.91 15.09 9.38
N SER A 316 15.13 16.13 10.18
CA SER A 316 16.45 16.40 10.77
C SER A 316 16.94 15.31 11.72
N LEU A 317 18.17 14.86 11.53
CA LEU A 317 18.93 14.05 12.48
C LEU A 317 19.99 14.91 13.17
N SER A 318 20.14 14.72 14.48
CA SER A 318 21.15 15.39 15.28
C SER A 318 21.96 14.38 16.08
N THR A 319 23.15 14.76 16.53
CA THR A 319 23.97 13.93 17.41
C THR A 319 23.21 13.46 18.64
N SER A 320 22.38 14.34 19.23
CA SER A 320 21.53 14.00 20.37
C SER A 320 20.51 12.91 20.03
N LYS A 321 19.81 13.03 18.89
CA LYS A 321 18.87 12.00 18.42
C LYS A 321 19.56 10.66 18.20
N LEU A 322 20.72 10.64 17.52
CA LEU A 322 21.48 9.40 17.29
C LEU A 322 21.91 8.74 18.61
N ASN A 323 22.32 9.54 19.60
CA ASN A 323 22.70 9.02 20.90
C ASN A 323 21.49 8.43 21.66
N SER A 324 20.34 9.09 21.62
CA SER A 324 19.10 8.57 22.18
C SER A 324 18.65 7.27 21.50
N LEU A 325 18.80 7.17 20.17
CA LEU A 325 18.54 5.94 19.41
C LEU A 325 19.44 4.81 19.87
N ALA A 326 20.75 5.03 19.96
CA ALA A 326 21.70 4.02 20.41
C ALA A 326 21.39 3.54 21.84
N ILE A 327 21.01 4.44 22.76
CA ILE A 327 20.57 4.07 24.11
C ILE A 327 19.29 3.22 24.07
N GLY A 328 18.27 3.64 23.31
CA GLY A 328 17.02 2.90 23.17
C GLY A 328 17.22 1.51 22.58
N LEU A 329 18.08 1.36 21.56
CA LEU A 329 18.43 0.06 20.99
C LEU A 329 19.09 -0.86 22.03
N ARG A 330 20.04 -0.35 22.83
CA ARG A 330 20.66 -1.15 23.90
C ARG A 330 19.65 -1.57 24.97
N GLN A 331 18.66 -0.73 25.29
CA GLN A 331 17.57 -1.09 26.19
C GLN A 331 16.73 -2.24 25.62
N ILE A 332 16.34 -2.17 24.34
CA ILE A 332 15.59 -3.25 23.66
C ILE A 332 16.40 -4.55 23.69
N ALA A 333 17.70 -4.50 23.39
CA ALA A 333 18.56 -5.69 23.43
C ALA A 333 18.61 -6.32 24.82
N SER A 334 18.67 -5.50 25.88
CA SER A 334 18.72 -5.99 27.27
C SER A 334 17.40 -6.58 27.79
N SER A 335 16.25 -6.10 27.31
CA SER A 335 14.93 -6.48 27.82
C SER A 335 14.17 -7.50 26.97
N SER A 336 14.70 -7.90 25.81
CA SER A 336 13.98 -8.73 24.82
C SER A 336 14.25 -10.24 24.90
N GLN A 337 15.10 -10.71 25.81
CA GLN A 337 15.56 -12.11 25.82
C GLN A 337 14.42 -13.11 26.05
N ASP A 338 13.45 -12.78 26.90
CA ASP A 338 12.35 -13.69 27.27
C ASP A 338 11.11 -13.55 26.36
N SER A 339 11.19 -12.77 25.29
CA SER A 339 10.00 -12.29 24.58
C SER A 339 9.44 -13.28 23.56
N VAL A 340 10.28 -13.87 22.72
CA VAL A 340 9.87 -14.86 21.69
C VAL A 340 9.90 -16.27 22.27
N GLY A 341 8.84 -17.05 22.08
CA GLY A 341 8.73 -18.42 22.60
C GLY A 341 8.30 -18.50 24.08
N ARG A 342 7.88 -17.38 24.66
CA ARG A 342 7.44 -17.26 26.05
C ARG A 342 6.18 -18.08 26.28
N VAL A 343 6.19 -18.97 27.27
CA VAL A 343 5.00 -19.71 27.69
C VAL A 343 4.08 -18.77 28.46
N LEU A 344 2.85 -18.59 27.99
CA LEU A 344 1.80 -17.78 28.63
C LEU A 344 0.86 -18.64 29.47
N ARG A 345 0.53 -19.82 28.96
CA ARG A 345 -0.36 -20.79 29.62
C ARG A 345 0.20 -22.18 29.44
N ARG A 346 0.10 -23.00 30.48
CA ARG A 346 0.47 -24.41 30.44
C ARG A 346 -0.58 -25.21 31.19
N THR A 347 -1.19 -26.18 30.52
CA THR A 347 -2.29 -26.96 31.09
C THR A 347 -2.11 -28.44 30.73
N ARG A 348 -2.14 -29.30 31.74
CA ARG A 348 -2.30 -30.73 31.54
C ARG A 348 -3.77 -31.01 31.24
N ILE A 349 -4.07 -31.24 29.96
CA ILE A 349 -5.43 -31.50 29.49
C ILE A 349 -5.88 -32.88 29.96
N ALA A 350 -5.01 -33.89 29.85
CA ALA A 350 -5.22 -35.24 30.35
C ALA A 350 -3.87 -35.89 30.71
N LYS A 351 -3.88 -37.13 31.22
CA LYS A 351 -2.63 -37.87 31.44
C LYS A 351 -1.89 -38.02 30.11
N ASN A 352 -0.62 -37.60 30.05
CA ASN A 352 0.22 -37.59 28.84
C ASN A 352 -0.28 -36.68 27.69
N LEU A 353 -1.18 -35.72 27.96
CA LEU A 353 -1.65 -34.72 27.00
C LEU A 353 -1.47 -33.32 27.58
N GLU A 354 -0.44 -32.61 27.12
CA GLU A 354 -0.05 -31.28 27.61
C GLU A 354 -0.26 -30.20 26.54
N LEU A 355 -0.90 -29.10 26.94
CA LEU A 355 -1.17 -27.94 26.11
C LEU A 355 -0.38 -26.73 26.62
N GLU A 356 0.27 -26.03 25.70
CA GLU A 356 0.99 -24.79 25.95
C GLU A 356 0.52 -23.70 24.99
N GLN A 357 0.35 -22.48 25.50
CA GLN A 357 0.20 -21.28 24.67
C GLN A 357 1.51 -20.50 24.76
N VAL A 358 2.15 -20.25 23.61
CA VAL A 358 3.45 -19.56 23.54
C VAL A 358 3.37 -18.30 22.69
N THR A 359 4.23 -17.30 22.97
CA THR A 359 4.40 -16.14 22.08
C THR A 359 5.18 -16.53 20.83
N VAL A 360 4.79 -15.95 19.70
CA VAL A 360 5.47 -16.09 18.41
C VAL A 360 5.47 -14.74 17.69
N PRO A 361 6.40 -14.48 16.76
CA PRO A 361 6.35 -13.28 15.92
C PRO A 361 5.03 -13.22 15.15
N ILE A 362 4.56 -12.01 14.82
CA ILE A 362 3.41 -11.83 13.93
C ILE A 362 3.70 -12.41 12.53
N GLY A 363 4.91 -12.17 12.02
CA GLY A 363 5.34 -12.61 10.69
C GLY A 363 6.16 -11.54 9.99
N VAL A 364 5.58 -10.89 8.98
CA VAL A 364 6.19 -9.78 8.23
C VAL A 364 5.46 -8.48 8.51
N LEU A 365 6.21 -7.47 8.92
CA LEU A 365 5.73 -6.12 9.18
C LEU A 365 6.01 -5.21 7.97
N LEU A 366 5.06 -4.36 7.59
CA LEU A 366 5.30 -3.26 6.68
C LEU A 366 5.19 -1.93 7.44
N VAL A 367 6.30 -1.21 7.54
CA VAL A 367 6.32 0.12 8.16
C VAL A 367 6.41 1.17 7.06
N ILE A 368 5.38 2.02 6.96
CA ILE A 368 5.31 3.13 6.02
C ILE A 368 5.48 4.43 6.80
N PHE A 369 6.51 5.22 6.51
CA PHE A 369 6.83 6.39 7.30
C PHE A 369 7.26 7.61 6.48
N GLU A 370 6.85 8.79 6.93
CA GLU A 370 7.13 10.09 6.29
C GLU A 370 8.03 10.96 7.15
N SER A 371 9.09 11.47 6.53
CA SER A 371 10.02 12.49 7.02
C SER A 371 10.59 12.17 8.41
N ARG A 372 10.80 10.89 8.71
CA ARG A 372 11.27 10.40 10.02
C ARG A 372 12.34 9.31 9.85
N PRO A 373 13.57 9.69 9.45
CA PRO A 373 14.64 8.71 9.29
C PRO A 373 15.05 8.05 10.62
N ASP A 374 14.81 8.71 11.75
CA ASP A 374 15.00 8.18 13.11
C ASP A 374 14.10 6.98 13.43
N CYS A 375 12.96 6.85 12.75
CA CYS A 375 12.04 5.71 12.94
C CYS A 375 12.66 4.39 12.44
N LEU A 376 13.47 4.42 11.37
CA LEU A 376 14.02 3.24 10.72
C LEU A 376 14.80 2.32 11.69
N PRO A 377 15.85 2.79 12.40
CA PRO A 377 16.57 1.93 13.34
C PRO A 377 15.71 1.45 14.51
N GLN A 378 14.72 2.23 14.96
CA GLN A 378 13.82 1.83 16.06
C GLN A 378 12.94 0.64 15.65
N VAL A 379 12.26 0.75 14.52
CA VAL A 379 11.36 -0.32 14.06
C VAL A 379 12.14 -1.55 13.60
N ALA A 380 13.34 -1.36 13.02
CA ALA A 380 14.24 -2.47 12.72
C ALA A 380 14.65 -3.22 13.99
N ALA A 381 15.10 -2.52 15.03
CA ALA A 381 15.49 -3.14 16.29
C ALA A 381 14.32 -3.87 16.97
N LEU A 382 13.12 -3.28 16.98
CA LEU A 382 11.91 -3.92 17.52
C LEU A 382 11.51 -5.16 16.71
N ALA A 383 11.56 -5.10 15.37
CA ALA A 383 11.28 -6.24 14.52
C ALA A 383 12.31 -7.37 14.73
N ILE A 384 13.59 -7.03 14.82
CA ILE A 384 14.67 -7.98 15.11
C ILE A 384 14.43 -8.64 16.45
N ALA A 385 14.24 -7.88 17.52
CA ALA A 385 14.01 -8.40 18.87
C ALA A 385 12.79 -9.33 18.95
N SER A 386 11.73 -9.02 18.20
CA SER A 386 10.49 -9.81 18.16
C SER A 386 10.52 -10.96 17.14
N GLY A 387 11.62 -11.13 16.39
CA GLY A 387 11.77 -12.19 15.39
C GLY A 387 10.89 -12.01 14.14
N ASN A 388 10.52 -10.77 13.81
CA ASN A 388 9.71 -10.47 12.63
C ASN A 388 10.57 -10.13 11.41
N GLY A 389 10.06 -10.46 10.22
CA GLY A 389 10.53 -9.85 8.97
C GLY A 389 10.00 -8.43 8.83
N LEU A 390 10.71 -7.56 8.11
CA LEU A 390 10.39 -6.14 8.01
C LEU A 390 10.59 -5.59 6.59
N LEU A 391 9.53 -4.97 6.08
CA LEU A 391 9.55 -4.12 4.89
C LEU A 391 9.44 -2.65 5.33
N LEU A 392 10.36 -1.82 4.85
CA LEU A 392 10.42 -0.40 5.15
C LEU A 392 10.08 0.41 3.91
N LYS A 393 9.07 1.27 3.99
CA LYS A 393 8.75 2.23 2.93
C LYS A 393 8.86 3.65 3.48
N GLY A 394 10.02 4.26 3.27
CA GLY A 394 10.26 5.67 3.60
C GLY A 394 9.73 6.64 2.54
N GLY A 395 9.52 7.88 2.96
CA GLY A 395 9.31 9.03 2.08
C GLY A 395 10.52 9.33 1.19
N LYS A 396 10.27 9.99 0.04
CA LYS A 396 11.30 10.35 -0.95
C LYS A 396 12.28 11.38 -0.40
N GLU A 397 11.83 12.23 0.50
CA GLU A 397 12.57 13.31 1.15
C GLU A 397 13.65 12.83 2.13
N ALA A 398 13.63 11.56 2.55
CA ALA A 398 14.60 10.97 3.47
C ALA A 398 15.45 9.88 2.81
N ALA A 399 15.57 9.90 1.48
CA ALA A 399 16.16 8.81 0.71
C ALA A 399 17.64 8.55 1.06
N HIS A 400 18.44 9.60 1.25
CA HIS A 400 19.87 9.43 1.58
C HIS A 400 20.05 8.89 3.00
N SER A 401 19.33 9.44 3.97
CA SER A 401 19.34 9.02 5.37
C SER A 401 18.86 7.57 5.54
N ASN A 402 17.73 7.23 4.92
CA ASN A 402 17.17 5.88 5.04
C ASN A 402 18.09 4.83 4.40
N ARG A 403 18.78 5.17 3.30
CA ARG A 403 19.70 4.26 2.64
C ARG A 403 20.91 3.93 3.52
N ILE A 404 21.55 4.92 4.16
CA ILE A 404 22.68 4.64 5.05
C ILE A 404 22.23 3.88 6.31
N LEU A 405 21.11 4.26 6.92
CA LEU A 405 20.59 3.57 8.11
C LEU A 405 20.18 2.11 7.81
N HIS A 406 19.60 1.86 6.63
CA HIS A 406 19.31 0.50 6.17
C HIS A 406 20.58 -0.30 5.92
N LEU A 407 21.62 0.31 5.32
CA LEU A 407 22.91 -0.35 5.11
C LEU A 407 23.54 -0.81 6.44
N LEU A 408 23.57 0.07 7.45
CA LEU A 408 24.09 -0.28 8.79
C LEU A 408 23.25 -1.37 9.45
N THR A 409 21.92 -1.35 9.24
CA THR A 409 21.02 -2.42 9.70
C THR A 409 21.37 -3.75 9.04
N GLN A 410 21.62 -3.77 7.73
CA GLN A 410 22.05 -4.98 7.02
C GLN A 410 23.45 -5.45 7.44
N GLU A 411 24.36 -4.53 7.76
CA GLU A 411 25.66 -4.87 8.32
C GLU A 411 25.51 -5.54 9.69
N ALA A 412 24.68 -5.00 10.57
CA ALA A 412 24.40 -5.60 11.87
C ALA A 412 23.78 -7.00 11.74
N LEU A 413 22.81 -7.18 10.84
CA LEU A 413 22.17 -8.48 10.57
C LEU A 413 23.13 -9.53 9.96
N SER A 414 24.21 -9.08 9.35
CA SER A 414 25.16 -9.95 8.65
C SER A 414 25.90 -10.91 9.57
N ILE A 415 26.07 -10.55 10.83
CA ILE A 415 26.82 -11.32 11.82
C ILE A 415 26.24 -12.72 12.03
N HIS A 416 24.90 -12.86 11.88
CA HIS A 416 24.18 -14.14 11.97
C HIS A 416 23.53 -14.55 10.63
N GLY A 417 23.97 -13.97 9.51
CA GLY A 417 23.52 -14.36 8.17
C GLY A 417 22.06 -14.05 7.83
N VAL A 418 21.44 -13.08 8.50
CA VAL A 418 19.99 -12.76 8.40
C VAL A 418 19.73 -11.41 7.73
N LYS A 419 20.60 -10.98 6.80
CA LYS A 419 20.47 -9.70 6.06
C LYS A 419 19.11 -9.52 5.40
N GLU A 420 18.51 -10.61 4.94
CA GLU A 420 17.26 -10.59 4.19
C GLU A 420 16.04 -10.21 5.05
N ALA A 421 16.15 -10.27 6.38
CA ALA A 421 15.03 -10.00 7.28
C ALA A 421 14.52 -8.56 7.23
N VAL A 422 15.36 -7.58 6.83
CA VAL A 422 14.98 -6.17 6.75
C VAL A 422 15.22 -5.64 5.33
N GLN A 423 14.15 -5.30 4.63
CA GLN A 423 14.17 -4.76 3.27
C GLN A 423 13.73 -3.31 3.24
N LEU A 424 14.39 -2.50 2.41
CA LEU A 424 13.98 -1.14 2.09
C LEU A 424 13.30 -1.15 0.71
N VAL A 425 12.01 -0.86 0.69
CA VAL A 425 11.21 -0.78 -0.53
C VAL A 425 11.54 0.50 -1.28
N ASN A 426 11.66 0.40 -2.60
CA ASN A 426 11.94 1.55 -3.46
C ASN A 426 10.85 2.62 -3.31
N THR A 427 11.24 3.90 -3.28
CA THR A 427 10.30 5.01 -3.11
C THR A 427 9.34 5.20 -4.27
N ARG A 428 9.61 4.58 -5.43
CA ARG A 428 8.74 4.54 -6.60
C ARG A 428 7.52 3.63 -6.44
N GLU A 429 7.59 2.64 -5.55
CA GLU A 429 6.46 1.74 -5.29
C GLU A 429 5.32 2.50 -4.65
N GLU A 430 4.12 2.31 -5.19
CA GLU A 430 2.91 2.92 -4.66
C GLU A 430 2.49 2.21 -3.37
N VAL A 431 2.02 2.99 -2.40
CA VAL A 431 1.54 2.45 -1.12
C VAL A 431 0.38 1.48 -1.34
N GLU A 432 -0.46 1.73 -2.34
CA GLU A 432 -1.58 0.86 -2.68
C GLU A 432 -1.15 -0.54 -3.13
N ASP A 433 -0.07 -0.64 -3.90
CA ASP A 433 0.48 -1.93 -4.33
C ASP A 433 0.96 -2.75 -3.14
N LEU A 434 1.63 -2.10 -2.18
CA LEU A 434 2.08 -2.75 -0.94
C LEU A 434 0.90 -3.24 -0.08
N CYS A 435 -0.18 -2.47 -0.03
CA CYS A 435 -1.40 -2.81 0.71
C CYS A 435 -2.16 -4.02 0.12
N ARG A 436 -1.84 -4.45 -1.11
CA ARG A 436 -2.43 -5.64 -1.77
C ARG A 436 -1.68 -6.93 -1.47
N LEU A 437 -0.53 -6.88 -0.81
CA LEU A 437 0.31 -8.05 -0.51
C LEU A 437 -0.15 -8.81 0.73
N ASP A 438 -1.45 -9.13 0.85
CA ASP A 438 -2.07 -9.77 2.02
C ASP A 438 -1.56 -11.19 2.27
N LYS A 439 -1.13 -11.88 1.21
CA LYS A 439 -0.47 -13.18 1.34
C LYS A 439 0.95 -13.09 1.91
N MET A 440 1.58 -11.91 1.95
CA MET A 440 2.98 -11.73 2.34
C MET A 440 3.16 -10.92 3.62
N ILE A 441 2.34 -9.91 3.84
CA ILE A 441 2.45 -8.94 4.93
C ILE A 441 1.36 -9.19 5.96
N ASP A 442 1.75 -9.31 7.23
CA ASP A 442 0.87 -9.69 8.32
C ASP A 442 0.38 -8.49 9.15
N LEU A 443 1.11 -7.36 9.11
CA LEU A 443 0.74 -6.11 9.80
C LEU A 443 1.33 -4.87 9.11
N ILE A 444 0.51 -3.83 8.91
CA ILE A 444 0.96 -2.51 8.43
C ILE A 444 1.00 -1.51 9.58
N ILE A 445 2.09 -0.75 9.68
CA ILE A 445 2.30 0.27 10.71
C ILE A 445 2.59 1.62 10.01
N PRO A 446 1.58 2.50 9.84
CA PRO A 446 1.79 3.83 9.29
C PRO A 446 2.32 4.81 10.35
N ARG A 447 3.40 5.54 10.03
CA ARG A 447 3.98 6.62 10.84
C ARG A 447 4.08 7.90 10.02
N GLY A 448 3.02 8.70 10.01
CA GLY A 448 2.94 9.88 9.16
C GLY A 448 1.86 10.86 9.59
N SER A 449 1.33 11.60 8.63
CA SER A 449 0.15 12.44 8.82
C SER A 449 -1.12 11.61 9.03
N SER A 450 -2.14 12.20 9.66
CA SER A 450 -3.48 11.61 9.75
C SER A 450 -4.05 11.23 8.40
N GLN A 451 -3.72 12.00 7.36
CA GLN A 451 -4.16 11.73 6.00
C GLN A 451 -3.54 10.45 5.46
N LEU A 452 -2.21 10.28 5.58
CA LEU A 452 -1.51 9.05 5.20
C LEU A 452 -2.11 7.83 5.92
N VAL A 453 -2.33 7.93 7.23
CA VAL A 453 -2.90 6.82 8.02
C VAL A 453 -4.28 6.42 7.50
N ARG A 454 -5.15 7.39 7.22
CA ARG A 454 -6.49 7.14 6.68
C ARG A 454 -6.45 6.53 5.28
N ASP A 455 -5.53 6.98 4.43
CA ASP A 455 -5.40 6.45 3.07
C ASP A 455 -4.90 5.01 3.08
N ILE A 456 -3.93 4.68 3.96
CA ILE A 456 -3.48 3.30 4.19
C ILE A 456 -4.61 2.43 4.75
N GLN A 457 -5.38 2.92 5.74
CA GLN A 457 -6.52 2.17 6.28
C GLN A 457 -7.60 1.88 5.23
N LYS A 458 -7.80 2.78 4.26
CA LYS A 458 -8.73 2.56 3.15
C LYS A 458 -8.19 1.58 2.12
N ALA A 459 -6.90 1.66 1.82
CA ALA A 459 -6.25 0.82 0.81
C ALA A 459 -5.97 -0.61 1.31
N ALA A 460 -5.65 -0.77 2.60
CA ALA A 460 -5.32 -2.04 3.23
C ALA A 460 -6.57 -2.91 3.41
N LYS A 461 -6.89 -3.71 2.39
CA LYS A 461 -7.97 -4.69 2.45
C LYS A 461 -7.41 -6.07 2.80
N GLY A 462 -7.71 -6.55 4.00
CA GLY A 462 -7.31 -7.87 4.49
C GLY A 462 -6.11 -7.87 5.42
N ILE A 463 -5.25 -6.84 5.33
CA ILE A 463 -4.08 -6.70 6.21
C ILE A 463 -4.44 -5.79 7.40
N PRO A 464 -4.23 -6.23 8.65
CA PRO A 464 -4.41 -5.38 9.82
C PRO A 464 -3.52 -4.14 9.76
N VAL A 465 -4.07 -2.98 10.16
CA VAL A 465 -3.33 -1.71 10.26
C VAL A 465 -3.28 -1.28 11.72
N MET A 466 -2.07 -1.05 12.25
CA MET A 466 -1.83 -0.59 13.61
C MET A 466 -1.32 0.84 13.63
N GLY A 467 -2.07 1.73 14.28
CA GLY A 467 -1.69 3.12 14.50
C GLY A 467 -2.85 3.92 15.05
N HIS A 468 -2.76 5.24 14.94
CA HIS A 468 -3.83 6.16 15.28
C HIS A 468 -3.97 7.20 14.15
N SER A 469 -5.20 7.59 13.83
CA SER A 469 -5.47 8.60 12.80
C SER A 469 -5.59 10.02 13.35
N GLU A 470 -5.78 10.17 14.65
CA GLU A 470 -6.04 11.45 15.32
C GLU A 470 -5.58 11.39 16.79
N GLY A 471 -5.36 12.57 17.37
CA GLY A 471 -4.76 12.80 18.68
C GLY A 471 -5.54 13.81 19.54
N ILE A 472 -6.87 13.80 19.48
CA ILE A 472 -7.71 14.70 20.29
C ILE A 472 -7.68 14.25 21.75
N CYS A 473 -6.82 14.90 22.54
CA CYS A 473 -6.54 14.59 23.94
C CYS A 473 -7.15 15.65 24.88
N HIS A 474 -7.68 15.20 26.01
CA HIS A 474 -8.31 16.06 27.01
C HIS A 474 -7.53 16.11 28.32
N MET A 475 -7.66 17.22 29.03
CA MET A 475 -7.32 17.32 30.44
C MET A 475 -8.51 17.90 31.19
N TYR A 476 -9.01 17.18 32.19
CA TYR A 476 -10.08 17.62 33.07
C TYR A 476 -9.51 18.17 34.37
N VAL A 477 -9.78 19.44 34.64
CA VAL A 477 -9.44 20.13 35.90
C VAL A 477 -10.65 20.09 36.81
N ASP A 478 -10.57 19.24 37.82
CA ASP A 478 -11.62 18.97 38.78
C ASP A 478 -11.74 20.07 39.85
N SER A 479 -12.89 20.17 40.53
CA SER A 479 -13.12 21.19 41.57
C SER A 479 -12.11 21.14 42.71
N GLU A 480 -11.55 19.97 43.02
CA GLU A 480 -10.53 19.77 44.06
C GLU A 480 -9.09 19.73 43.50
N ALA A 481 -8.86 20.33 42.33
CA ALA A 481 -7.52 20.43 41.74
C ALA A 481 -6.58 21.36 42.54
N SER A 482 -5.33 20.92 42.75
CA SER A 482 -4.29 21.77 43.32
C SER A 482 -3.86 22.87 42.35
N VAL A 483 -3.94 24.12 42.82
CA VAL A 483 -3.54 25.32 42.06
C VAL A 483 -2.11 25.21 41.52
N ASP A 484 -1.19 24.69 42.35
CA ASP A 484 0.23 24.59 42.01
C ASP A 484 0.52 23.57 40.90
N LYS A 485 -0.33 22.53 40.77
CA LYS A 485 -0.15 21.45 39.79
C LYS A 485 -0.74 21.81 38.43
N VAL A 486 -1.91 22.45 38.40
CA VAL A 486 -2.68 22.67 37.18
C VAL A 486 -1.89 23.45 36.13
N THR A 487 -1.31 24.60 36.51
CA THR A 487 -0.60 25.49 35.57
C THR A 487 0.57 24.79 34.89
N ARG A 488 1.36 24.00 35.64
CA ARG A 488 2.51 23.26 35.08
C ARG A 488 2.08 22.09 34.20
N LEU A 489 1.00 21.39 34.56
CA LEU A 489 0.49 20.25 33.80
C LEU A 489 -0.12 20.71 32.47
N VAL A 490 -0.97 21.75 32.49
CA VAL A 490 -1.57 22.31 31.28
C VAL A 490 -0.50 22.88 30.34
N ARG A 491 0.48 23.63 30.88
CA ARG A 491 1.60 24.17 30.09
C ARG A 491 2.37 23.06 29.39
N ASP A 492 2.78 22.03 30.13
CA ASP A 492 3.57 20.92 29.56
C ASP A 492 2.76 20.16 28.50
N SER A 493 1.49 19.86 28.79
CA SER A 493 0.63 19.12 27.86
C SER A 493 0.34 19.87 26.56
N LYS A 494 0.25 21.21 26.57
CA LYS A 494 -0.01 22.01 25.35
C LYS A 494 1.25 22.50 24.64
N CYS A 495 2.23 23.02 25.40
CA CYS A 495 3.29 23.86 24.85
C CYS A 495 4.64 23.14 24.64
N GLU A 496 4.89 21.99 25.28
CA GLU A 496 6.18 21.28 25.15
C GLU A 496 6.45 20.84 23.71
N TYR A 497 5.45 20.21 23.09
CA TYR A 497 5.50 19.85 21.68
C TYR A 497 4.07 19.86 21.08
N PRO A 498 3.56 21.03 20.62
CA PRO A 498 2.17 21.19 20.21
C PRO A 498 1.74 20.32 19.02
N ALA A 499 2.69 19.89 18.19
CA ALA A 499 2.44 19.02 17.03
C ALA A 499 2.54 17.52 17.34
N ALA A 500 2.65 17.14 18.62
CA ALA A 500 2.58 15.76 19.07
C ALA A 500 1.12 15.28 19.12
N CYS A 501 0.88 14.01 18.80
CA CYS A 501 -0.45 13.42 18.82
C CYS A 501 -1.06 13.24 20.21
N ASN A 502 -0.26 13.43 21.27
CA ASN A 502 -0.71 13.44 22.65
C ASN A 502 -0.63 14.84 23.28
N ALA A 503 -0.49 15.90 22.46
CA ALA A 503 -0.63 17.25 22.93
C ALA A 503 -2.08 17.49 23.37
N LEU A 504 -2.27 18.32 24.40
CA LEU A 504 -3.59 18.72 24.87
C LEU A 504 -4.32 19.50 23.77
N GLU A 505 -5.56 19.13 23.45
CA GLU A 505 -6.38 19.85 22.47
C GLU A 505 -7.64 20.47 23.09
N THR A 506 -8.17 19.85 24.15
CA THR A 506 -9.33 20.35 24.88
C THR A 506 -9.10 20.32 26.39
N LEU A 507 -9.17 21.48 27.04
CA LEU A 507 -9.15 21.63 28.48
C LEU A 507 -10.58 21.71 29.02
N LEU A 508 -10.97 20.71 29.81
CA LEU A 508 -12.27 20.67 30.50
C LEU A 508 -12.12 21.23 31.90
N ILE A 509 -12.93 22.20 32.27
CA ILE A 509 -12.84 22.89 33.57
C ILE A 509 -14.14 22.74 34.33
N HIS A 510 -14.05 22.30 35.59
CA HIS A 510 -15.20 22.24 36.47
C HIS A 510 -15.79 23.64 36.71
N ARG A 511 -17.13 23.77 36.62
CA ARG A 511 -17.84 25.06 36.72
C ARG A 511 -17.47 25.91 37.93
N ASP A 512 -17.21 25.27 39.07
CA ASP A 512 -16.92 25.94 40.35
C ASP A 512 -15.57 26.67 40.32
N LEU A 513 -14.68 26.33 39.37
CA LEU A 513 -13.37 26.96 39.22
C LEU A 513 -13.40 28.27 38.43
N LEU A 514 -14.46 28.55 37.66
CA LEU A 514 -14.49 29.70 36.73
C LEU A 514 -14.30 31.06 37.39
N ARG A 515 -14.65 31.20 38.68
CA ARG A 515 -14.52 32.44 39.45
C ARG A 515 -13.43 32.35 40.51
N THR A 516 -12.39 31.57 40.25
CA THR A 516 -11.29 31.34 41.18
C THR A 516 -9.97 31.87 40.61
N PRO A 517 -9.00 32.25 41.47
CA PRO A 517 -7.67 32.67 41.02
C PRO A 517 -6.94 31.61 40.18
N LEU A 518 -7.31 30.33 40.33
CA LEU A 518 -6.77 29.23 39.53
C LEU A 518 -7.08 29.41 38.05
N PHE A 519 -8.33 29.76 37.73
CA PHE A 519 -8.76 29.96 36.35
C PHE A 519 -8.03 31.15 35.70
N ASP A 520 -7.89 32.26 36.43
CA ASP A 520 -7.14 33.43 35.95
C ASP A 520 -5.68 33.07 35.64
N GLN A 521 -5.02 32.28 36.51
CA GLN A 521 -3.65 31.81 36.29
C GLN A 521 -3.50 30.93 35.05
N ILE A 522 -4.48 30.06 34.76
CA ILE A 522 -4.47 29.23 33.54
C ILE A 522 -4.52 30.15 32.31
N ILE A 523 -5.45 31.09 32.27
CA ILE A 523 -5.65 31.97 31.11
C ILE A 523 -4.45 32.89 30.89
N ASP A 524 -3.90 33.47 31.97
CA ASP A 524 -2.71 34.31 31.87
C ASP A 524 -1.49 33.50 31.42
N MET A 525 -1.32 32.27 31.92
CA MET A 525 -0.25 31.38 31.45
C MET A 525 -0.39 31.07 29.96
N LEU A 526 -1.59 30.67 29.50
CA LEU A 526 -1.85 30.38 28.09
C LEU A 526 -1.58 31.61 27.21
N ARG A 527 -1.93 32.82 27.66
CA ARG A 527 -1.63 34.06 26.94
C ARG A 527 -0.12 34.33 26.86
N VAL A 528 0.62 34.11 27.94
CA VAL A 528 2.09 34.26 27.96
C VAL A 528 2.76 33.29 26.99
N GLU A 529 2.29 32.04 26.94
CA GLU A 529 2.75 31.01 26.00
C GLU A 529 2.19 31.19 24.57
N GLN A 530 1.45 32.27 24.31
CA GLN A 530 0.87 32.62 23.02
C GLN A 530 -0.14 31.59 22.48
N VAL A 531 -0.81 30.86 23.37
CA VAL A 531 -1.84 29.90 23.01
C VAL A 531 -3.15 30.62 22.68
N LYS A 532 -3.67 30.38 21.48
CA LYS A 532 -4.97 30.88 21.06
C LYS A 532 -6.09 30.03 21.65
N ILE A 533 -6.95 30.67 22.44
CA ILE A 533 -8.05 30.00 23.11
C ILE A 533 -9.30 30.01 22.22
N HIS A 534 -9.91 28.85 22.05
CA HIS A 534 -11.24 28.71 21.46
C HIS A 534 -12.24 28.29 22.52
N ALA A 535 -13.35 29.03 22.61
CA ALA A 535 -14.36 28.76 23.63
C ALA A 535 -15.35 27.69 23.17
N GLY A 536 -15.56 26.68 24.00
CA GLY A 536 -16.68 25.74 23.87
C GLY A 536 -18.02 26.43 24.16
N PRO A 537 -19.16 25.89 23.66
CA PRO A 537 -20.47 26.52 23.85
C PRO A 537 -20.84 26.78 25.31
N LYS A 538 -20.53 25.87 26.24
CA LYS A 538 -20.88 26.05 27.66
C LYS A 538 -19.97 27.10 28.29
N PHE A 539 -18.67 27.06 28.01
CA PHE A 539 -17.72 28.10 28.45
C PHE A 539 -18.08 29.50 27.93
N ALA A 540 -18.45 29.63 26.65
CA ALA A 540 -18.87 30.90 26.06
C ALA A 540 -20.08 31.52 26.78
N SER A 541 -21.02 30.70 27.26
CA SER A 541 -22.20 31.17 28.00
C SER A 541 -21.88 31.82 29.35
N TYR A 542 -20.69 31.55 29.93
CA TYR A 542 -20.22 32.16 31.17
C TYR A 542 -19.46 33.47 30.96
N LEU A 543 -19.13 33.84 29.73
CA LEU A 543 -18.32 35.01 29.41
C LEU A 543 -19.16 36.15 28.84
N THR A 544 -18.93 37.37 29.35
CA THR A 544 -19.50 38.59 28.76
C THR A 544 -18.86 38.93 27.40
N PHE A 545 -17.58 38.57 27.24
CA PHE A 545 -16.82 38.68 25.99
C PHE A 545 -16.07 37.36 25.78
N SER A 546 -16.54 36.54 24.85
CA SER A 546 -15.93 35.24 24.57
C SER A 546 -14.78 35.36 23.55
N PRO A 547 -13.73 34.53 23.67
CA PRO A 547 -12.86 34.20 22.55
C PRO A 547 -13.64 33.64 21.35
N SER A 548 -12.94 33.39 20.24
CA SER A 548 -13.56 32.72 19.09
C SER A 548 -14.20 31.39 19.51
N GLU A 549 -15.48 31.22 19.20
CA GLU A 549 -16.19 29.98 19.50
C GLU A 549 -15.67 28.84 18.61
N VAL A 550 -15.60 27.63 19.16
CA VAL A 550 -15.19 26.45 18.41
C VAL A 550 -16.19 26.13 17.30
N LYS A 551 -15.67 25.75 16.12
CA LYS A 551 -16.49 25.18 15.04
C LYS A 551 -16.85 23.72 15.30
N SER A 552 -15.99 23.01 16.03
CA SER A 552 -16.11 21.59 16.35
C SER A 552 -15.30 21.29 17.60
N LEU A 553 -15.89 20.52 18.52
CA LEU A 553 -15.18 19.95 19.68
C LEU A 553 -14.30 18.75 19.30
N ARG A 554 -14.32 18.33 18.02
CA ARG A 554 -13.49 17.23 17.47
C ARG A 554 -12.35 17.78 16.60
N THR A 555 -11.61 18.75 17.11
CA THR A 555 -10.53 19.40 16.35
C THR A 555 -9.19 19.06 17.01
N GLU A 556 -8.30 18.41 16.26
CA GLU A 556 -6.87 18.35 16.59
C GLU A 556 -6.22 19.57 15.94
N TYR A 557 -5.69 20.48 16.76
CA TYR A 557 -5.10 21.73 16.28
C TYR A 557 -3.65 21.52 15.84
N GLY A 558 -2.88 20.70 16.56
CA GLY A 558 -1.47 20.44 16.26
C GLY A 558 -0.56 21.67 16.34
N ASP A 559 -1.03 22.73 17.03
CA ASP A 559 -0.43 24.06 17.17
C ASP A 559 -0.73 24.60 18.60
N LEU A 560 -0.20 25.77 18.95
CA LEU A 560 -0.55 26.61 20.08
C LEU A 560 -1.98 27.18 19.95
N GLU A 561 -2.95 26.31 19.71
CA GLU A 561 -4.37 26.57 19.86
C GLU A 561 -4.96 25.56 20.86
N LEU A 562 -5.96 25.96 21.64
CA LEU A 562 -6.57 25.13 22.69
C LEU A 562 -8.06 25.40 22.81
N CYS A 563 -8.88 24.35 22.80
CA CYS A 563 -10.28 24.46 23.19
C CYS A 563 -10.41 24.49 24.72
N ILE A 564 -11.21 25.41 25.27
CA ILE A 564 -11.62 25.39 26.68
C ILE A 564 -13.13 25.20 26.75
N GLU A 565 -13.56 24.19 27.50
CA GLU A 565 -14.98 23.89 27.72
C GLU A 565 -15.26 23.69 29.22
N VAL A 566 -16.46 24.07 29.64
CA VAL A 566 -16.91 23.94 31.03
C VAL A 566 -17.74 22.67 31.21
N VAL A 567 -17.55 21.98 32.32
CA VAL A 567 -18.32 20.80 32.74
C VAL A 567 -18.81 20.94 34.19
N ASP A 568 -19.93 20.31 34.51
CA ASP A 568 -20.60 20.40 35.81
C ASP A 568 -20.03 19.46 36.86
N ASN A 569 -19.40 18.36 36.43
CA ASN A 569 -18.83 17.31 37.28
C ASN A 569 -17.99 16.33 36.45
N VAL A 570 -17.36 15.38 37.14
CA VAL A 570 -16.53 14.32 36.52
C VAL A 570 -17.29 13.44 35.52
N GLN A 571 -18.59 13.18 35.73
CA GLN A 571 -19.37 12.36 34.80
C GLN A 571 -19.55 13.09 33.46
N GLU A 572 -19.89 14.38 33.47
CA GLU A 572 -19.98 15.16 32.23
C GLU A 572 -18.61 15.28 31.55
N ALA A 573 -17.51 15.34 32.31
CA ALA A 573 -16.16 15.30 31.75
C ALA A 573 -15.89 13.98 31.02
N ILE A 574 -16.22 12.84 31.62
CA ILE A 574 -16.09 11.51 31.01
C ILE A 574 -16.96 11.41 29.75
N ASP A 575 -18.22 11.82 29.83
CA ASP A 575 -19.15 11.79 28.70
C ASP A 575 -18.64 12.67 27.54
N HIS A 576 -18.05 13.83 27.84
CA HIS A 576 -17.41 14.69 26.85
C HIS A 576 -16.22 13.98 26.18
N ILE A 577 -15.33 13.38 26.98
CA ILE A 577 -14.15 12.66 26.47
C ILE A 577 -14.56 11.50 25.57
N HIS A 578 -15.52 10.67 25.98
CA HIS A 578 -16.03 9.57 25.16
C HIS A 578 -16.69 10.07 23.87
N LYS A 579 -17.40 11.20 23.94
CA LYS A 579 -18.11 11.75 22.80
C LYS A 579 -17.20 12.44 21.80
N TYR A 580 -16.15 13.12 22.21
CA TYR A 580 -15.36 13.98 21.31
C TYR A 580 -13.89 13.59 21.19
N GLY A 581 -13.36 12.81 22.14
CA GLY A 581 -11.99 12.34 22.13
C GLY A 581 -11.71 11.27 21.09
N SER A 582 -10.41 11.15 20.80
CA SER A 582 -9.83 10.15 19.90
C SER A 582 -9.54 8.82 20.61
N SER A 583 -9.85 8.71 21.90
CA SER A 583 -9.42 7.61 22.79
C SER A 583 -7.89 7.43 22.84
N HIS A 584 -7.11 8.50 22.66
CA HIS A 584 -5.64 8.48 22.69
C HIS A 584 -5.09 8.63 24.11
N THR A 585 -5.11 9.84 24.65
CA THR A 585 -4.61 10.12 26.00
C THR A 585 -5.45 11.19 26.66
N ASP A 586 -5.97 10.89 27.85
CA ASP A 586 -6.79 11.84 28.59
C ASP A 586 -6.38 11.85 30.06
N ALA A 587 -6.41 13.03 30.69
CA ALA A 587 -5.89 13.23 32.03
C ALA A 587 -6.92 13.90 32.95
N ILE A 588 -6.86 13.59 34.25
CA ILE A 588 -7.54 14.33 35.32
C ILE A 588 -6.52 14.99 36.24
N VAL A 589 -6.83 16.22 36.66
CA VAL A 589 -6.11 16.94 37.70
C VAL A 589 -7.05 17.13 38.89
N THR A 590 -6.77 16.44 40.00
CA THR A 590 -7.55 16.49 41.24
C THR A 590 -6.69 16.01 42.42
N GLU A 591 -6.94 16.53 43.62
CA GLU A 591 -6.44 15.95 44.87
C GLU A 591 -7.41 14.90 45.46
N ASN A 592 -8.61 14.76 44.88
CA ASN A 592 -9.59 13.77 45.32
C ASN A 592 -9.27 12.40 44.73
N GLU A 593 -8.73 11.50 45.56
CA GLU A 593 -8.42 10.14 45.15
C GLU A 593 -9.63 9.37 44.61
N LYS A 594 -10.83 9.55 45.20
CA LYS A 594 -12.04 8.86 44.72
C LYS A 594 -12.46 9.33 43.34
N THR A 595 -12.38 10.64 43.07
CA THR A 595 -12.66 11.20 41.74
C THR A 595 -11.61 10.78 40.72
N ALA A 596 -10.33 10.74 41.13
CA ALA A 596 -9.24 10.27 40.28
C ALA A 596 -9.42 8.81 39.85
N GLU A 597 -9.65 7.91 40.80
CA GLU A 597 -9.89 6.49 40.52
C GLU A 597 -11.16 6.27 39.69
N PHE A 598 -12.22 7.04 39.97
CA PHE A 598 -13.43 7.01 39.16
C PHE A 598 -13.14 7.39 37.70
N PHE A 599 -12.36 8.45 37.46
CA PHE A 599 -11.96 8.86 36.13
C PHE A 599 -11.07 7.82 35.43
N LEU A 600 -10.05 7.30 36.12
CA LEU A 600 -9.15 6.26 35.60
C LEU A 600 -9.91 5.00 35.16
N GLN A 601 -10.95 4.61 35.90
CA GLN A 601 -11.74 3.42 35.61
C GLN A 601 -12.74 3.63 34.45
N HIS A 602 -13.32 4.83 34.31
CA HIS A 602 -14.45 5.06 33.40
C HIS A 602 -14.05 5.72 32.08
N VAL A 603 -12.91 6.41 31.99
CA VAL A 603 -12.38 6.90 30.72
C VAL A 603 -11.79 5.74 29.92
N ASP A 604 -12.25 5.57 28.68
CA ASP A 604 -11.88 4.44 27.83
C ASP A 604 -10.91 4.86 26.72
N SER A 605 -9.82 5.49 27.13
CA SER A 605 -8.72 5.91 26.26
C SER A 605 -7.55 4.93 26.36
N ALA A 606 -6.67 4.96 25.37
CA ALA A 606 -5.49 4.10 25.36
C ALA A 606 -4.55 4.39 26.54
N CYS A 607 -4.49 5.65 26.97
CA CYS A 607 -3.81 6.07 28.20
C CYS A 607 -4.72 7.01 29.00
N VAL A 608 -4.85 6.75 30.30
CA VAL A 608 -5.60 7.62 31.23
C VAL A 608 -4.69 7.99 32.39
N PHE A 609 -4.57 9.29 32.68
CA PHE A 609 -3.59 9.80 33.64
C PHE A 609 -4.24 10.57 34.79
N TRP A 610 -3.64 10.48 35.97
CA TRP A 610 -3.97 11.30 37.13
C TRP A 610 -2.77 12.17 37.51
N ASN A 611 -2.96 13.49 37.57
CA ASN A 611 -1.95 14.47 37.96
C ASN A 611 -0.63 14.38 37.14
N ALA A 612 -0.71 13.95 35.89
CA ALA A 612 0.40 13.84 34.96
C ALA A 612 0.04 14.41 33.58
N SER A 613 1.05 14.90 32.87
CA SER A 613 0.89 15.48 31.54
C SER A 613 0.51 14.43 30.51
N THR A 614 -0.32 14.79 29.53
CA THR A 614 -0.65 13.90 28.40
C THR A 614 0.58 13.51 27.58
N ARG A 615 1.65 14.31 27.61
CA ARG A 615 2.92 14.06 26.90
C ARG A 615 3.67 12.80 27.37
N PHE A 616 3.29 12.22 28.51
CA PHE A 616 3.87 10.98 29.01
C PHE A 616 3.49 9.74 28.21
N SER A 617 2.43 9.76 27.38
CA SER A 617 2.07 8.62 26.53
C SER A 617 3.06 8.44 25.37
N ASP A 618 4.15 7.74 25.68
CA ASP A 618 5.30 7.53 24.80
C ASP A 618 6.03 6.27 25.26
N GLY A 619 6.44 5.41 24.32
CA GLY A 619 7.02 4.12 24.64
C GLY A 619 8.29 4.20 25.49
N TYR A 620 9.17 5.16 25.22
CA TYR A 620 10.37 5.35 26.03
C TYR A 620 10.00 5.81 27.44
N ARG A 621 9.08 6.78 27.57
CA ARG A 621 8.62 7.28 28.88
C ARG A 621 7.88 6.21 29.71
N PHE A 622 7.25 5.23 29.05
CA PHE A 622 6.60 4.08 29.69
C PHE A 622 7.58 2.94 30.05
N GLY A 623 8.88 3.10 29.75
CA GLY A 623 9.88 2.08 30.04
C GLY A 623 9.90 0.91 29.05
N LEU A 624 9.32 1.08 27.85
CA LEU A 624 9.35 0.07 26.78
C LEU A 624 10.64 0.15 25.94
N GLY A 625 11.49 1.14 26.19
CA GLY A 625 12.74 1.41 25.45
C GLY A 625 12.52 2.09 24.10
N ALA A 626 11.63 1.56 23.27
CA ALA A 626 11.19 2.19 22.02
C ALA A 626 9.73 1.83 21.71
N GLU A 627 9.17 2.51 20.71
CA GLU A 627 7.82 2.23 20.20
C GLU A 627 7.79 2.15 18.67
N VAL A 628 6.98 1.23 18.14
CA VAL A 628 6.63 1.24 16.71
C VAL A 628 5.58 2.29 16.39
N GLY A 629 4.82 2.74 17.39
CA GLY A 629 3.77 3.76 17.29
C GLY A 629 2.84 3.69 18.49
N ILE A 630 1.81 4.54 18.48
CA ILE A 630 0.74 4.51 19.46
C ILE A 630 -0.52 3.98 18.79
N SER A 631 -1.20 3.04 19.44
CA SER A 631 -2.44 2.44 18.94
C SER A 631 -3.62 2.89 19.78
N THR A 632 -4.65 3.43 19.14
CA THR A 632 -5.96 3.68 19.77
C THR A 632 -6.93 2.51 19.60
N SER A 633 -6.52 1.46 18.88
CA SER A 633 -7.30 0.24 18.70
C SER A 633 -7.57 -0.48 20.01
N ARG A 634 -8.74 -1.13 20.11
CA ARG A 634 -9.13 -1.94 21.27
C ARG A 634 -8.75 -3.41 21.16
N ILE A 635 -8.21 -3.81 20.01
CA ILE A 635 -7.79 -5.18 19.74
C ILE A 635 -6.27 -5.24 19.58
N HIS A 636 -5.70 -6.40 19.93
CA HIS A 636 -4.27 -6.72 19.82
C HIS A 636 -3.36 -5.90 20.74
N ALA A 637 -3.10 -4.62 20.44
CA ALA A 637 -2.26 -3.73 21.23
C ALA A 637 -2.86 -2.31 21.30
N ARG A 638 -2.78 -1.68 22.48
CA ARG A 638 -3.38 -0.38 22.78
C ARG A 638 -2.41 0.47 23.60
N GLY A 639 -2.31 1.76 23.29
CA GLY A 639 -1.31 2.68 23.83
C GLY A 639 0.01 2.63 23.08
N PRO A 640 1.12 3.11 23.67
CA PRO A 640 2.45 2.95 23.10
C PRO A 640 2.79 1.49 22.87
N VAL A 641 3.10 1.14 21.62
CA VAL A 641 3.32 -0.24 21.20
C VAL A 641 4.82 -0.52 21.15
N GLY A 642 5.31 -1.27 22.15
CA GLY A 642 6.66 -1.80 22.18
C GLY A 642 6.77 -3.19 21.54
N LEU A 643 7.79 -3.95 21.95
CA LEU A 643 8.10 -5.29 21.45
C LEU A 643 6.93 -6.28 21.52
N GLU A 644 6.21 -6.32 22.65
CA GLU A 644 5.12 -7.28 22.89
C GLU A 644 3.96 -7.12 21.90
N GLY A 645 3.71 -5.89 21.43
CA GLY A 645 2.67 -5.65 20.43
C GLY A 645 3.06 -6.13 19.03
N LEU A 646 4.28 -6.64 18.83
CA LEU A 646 4.73 -7.26 17.59
C LEU A 646 4.75 -8.80 17.68
N LEU A 647 4.16 -9.36 18.73
CA LEU A 647 4.02 -10.79 18.95
C LEU A 647 2.55 -11.19 18.92
N THR A 648 2.28 -12.43 18.50
CA THR A 648 1.00 -13.11 18.65
C THR A 648 1.20 -14.41 19.43
N THR A 649 0.18 -15.27 19.50
CA THR A 649 0.25 -16.52 20.27
C THR A 649 -0.05 -17.75 19.42
N LYS A 650 0.52 -18.88 19.82
CA LYS A 650 0.29 -20.19 19.20
C LYS A 650 0.05 -21.25 20.27
N TRP A 651 -0.90 -22.16 20.01
CA TRP A 651 -1.16 -23.31 20.85
C TRP A 651 -0.36 -24.53 20.39
N LEU A 652 0.33 -25.18 21.32
CA LEU A 652 1.12 -26.38 21.12
C LEU A 652 0.54 -27.49 21.98
N LEU A 653 -0.03 -28.52 21.35
CA LEU A 653 -0.56 -29.70 22.03
C LEU A 653 0.39 -30.88 21.80
N ARG A 654 0.93 -31.44 22.87
CA ARG A 654 1.79 -32.64 22.82
C ARG A 654 1.04 -33.80 23.45
N GLY A 655 0.80 -34.84 22.66
CA GLY A 655 0.16 -36.08 23.10
C GLY A 655 0.95 -37.30 22.68
N GLN A 656 0.52 -38.48 23.15
CA GLN A 656 1.08 -39.78 22.74
C GLN A 656 0.36 -40.34 21.50
N ASP A 657 -0.94 -40.59 21.61
CA ASP A 657 -1.80 -41.19 20.57
C ASP A 657 -3.28 -40.80 20.77
N HIS A 658 -3.52 -39.68 21.46
CA HIS A 658 -4.84 -39.25 21.91
C HIS A 658 -5.80 -38.99 20.74
N VAL A 659 -6.99 -39.59 20.81
CA VAL A 659 -8.11 -39.31 19.91
C VAL A 659 -9.31 -38.75 20.69
N VAL A 660 -10.08 -37.86 20.07
CA VAL A 660 -11.20 -37.17 20.76
C VAL A 660 -12.30 -38.14 21.20
N SER A 661 -12.50 -39.26 20.48
CA SER A 661 -13.49 -40.28 20.82
C SER A 661 -13.25 -40.92 22.19
N ASP A 662 -11.99 -41.03 22.63
CA ASP A 662 -11.64 -41.59 23.94
C ASP A 662 -12.10 -40.71 25.09
N PHE A 663 -12.42 -39.44 24.83
CA PHE A 663 -12.96 -38.49 25.80
C PHE A 663 -14.47 -38.28 25.68
N SER A 664 -15.16 -39.08 24.84
CA SER A 664 -16.62 -39.05 24.74
C SER A 664 -17.27 -39.63 26.00
N GLU A 665 -18.60 -39.52 26.12
CA GLU A 665 -19.37 -40.08 27.26
C GLU A 665 -19.13 -41.59 27.47
N HIS A 666 -18.84 -42.31 26.39
CA HIS A 666 -18.54 -43.75 26.40
C HIS A 666 -17.04 -44.05 26.23
N GLY A 667 -16.19 -43.02 26.30
CA GLY A 667 -14.74 -43.12 26.13
C GLY A 667 -14.01 -43.59 27.39
N ASN A 668 -12.77 -44.04 27.22
CA ASN A 668 -11.96 -44.61 28.31
C ASN A 668 -11.04 -43.58 29.01
N LEU A 669 -10.96 -42.34 28.49
CA LEU A 669 -10.13 -41.27 29.00
C LEU A 669 -10.98 -40.12 29.54
N LYS A 670 -10.39 -39.35 30.46
CA LYS A 670 -11.01 -38.19 31.09
C LYS A 670 -10.09 -36.98 31.07
N TYR A 671 -10.69 -35.80 30.97
CA TYR A 671 -9.95 -34.55 31.12
C TYR A 671 -9.55 -34.30 32.57
N LEU A 672 -8.39 -33.66 32.75
CA LEU A 672 -7.86 -33.19 34.03
C LEU A 672 -7.90 -31.66 34.12
N HIS A 673 -7.56 -30.96 33.04
CA HIS A 673 -7.50 -29.49 32.96
C HIS A 673 -6.70 -28.83 34.10
N GLU A 674 -5.59 -29.45 34.50
CA GLU A 674 -4.72 -28.94 35.58
C GLU A 674 -3.77 -27.87 35.02
N ASN A 675 -3.86 -26.63 35.50
CA ASN A 675 -2.86 -25.62 35.16
C ASN A 675 -1.50 -25.98 35.80
N LEU A 676 -0.45 -25.96 34.98
CA LEU A 676 0.91 -26.23 35.40
C LEU A 676 1.67 -24.92 35.61
N PRO A 677 2.68 -24.89 36.50
CA PRO A 677 3.52 -23.71 36.69
C PRO A 677 4.20 -23.26 35.39
N VAL A 678 4.24 -21.95 35.20
CA VAL A 678 4.94 -21.26 34.13
C VAL A 678 6.07 -20.43 34.78
N PRO A 679 7.28 -20.34 34.19
CA PRO A 679 8.35 -19.50 34.71
C PRO A 679 7.86 -18.05 34.91
N GLN A 680 8.15 -17.47 36.08
CA GLN A 680 7.86 -16.05 36.33
C GLN A 680 8.80 -15.18 35.49
N ARG A 681 8.31 -14.04 35.01
CA ARG A 681 9.14 -13.08 34.28
C ARG A 681 10.24 -12.55 35.19
N ASN A 682 11.43 -12.41 34.64
CA ASN A 682 12.47 -11.65 35.31
C ASN A 682 12.02 -10.19 35.39
N THR A 683 11.92 -9.65 36.60
CA THR A 683 11.79 -8.20 36.79
C THR A 683 13.17 -7.60 36.58
N ASN A 684 13.43 -7.03 35.41
CA ASN A 684 14.61 -6.20 35.18
C ASN A 684 14.46 -4.83 35.86
#